data_AF-A0A2P8F798-F1
#
_entry.id   AF-A0A2P8F798-F1
#
_cell.length_a   1.000
_cell.length_b   1.000
_cell.length_c   1.000
_cell.angle_alpha   90.00
_cell.angle_beta   90.00
_cell.angle_gamma   90.00
#
_symmetry.space_group_name_H-M   'P 1'
#
loop_
_entity.id
_entity.type
_entity.pdbx_description
1 polymer ?
#
loop_
_entity_poly.entity_id
_entity_poly.type
_entity_poly.pdbx_seq_one_letter_code
_entity_poly.pdbx_strand_id
1 'polypeptide(L)'
;MTTTPTPIGSDFQVNSHTPNDQQTASVASLQNGGYVVVWESYQQDGSQWGVFGQVFSPSGDEIGGEFRINAFTAGNQEINTDNTVGDNVTALEDGGFVVVWTSWGQDGSGQGVFGQRFDSSGVKVGEEFQVNSVTADDQREASVTGLADGGFVVTWGSWLQDGSQWGIFGQRFDHDGAAVGSEFQINAVTANDQESSSVAALKDGGFVVTWESWLQDGAQWGIVGRRFDGSGAPVGNEFPVNSFTPGDQWQPSVASLEDGGFVVTWTSWSQDGGGWGVFGQRFNASGETVGYEFQINSYTSYSQWQSSVAPLSDGGFVVTWSSFVLLGGFDYGIHGQRFDATGSPVGSEFDVNSFGPGDQWAPSVAALRNGNILVAWESWQQDGAQQGVFARHFDLDLPSLVPTNGDDLITGTSGNDTLAGLAGGDTILGDAGNDLLKGEENNDSIEGGDGNDTLEGNEGVDTLLGEAGDDSLNGGDGDDFLRGDAGDDTVEGGDGNDKVFAGRGDMGDDIILGGAGDDTLGGAQGNDQIFGGTGSDESFGGSGNDLIDESGTDASSNTAWAGAGQDTVIGGDGDDVLGGGAGADLVSGGAGNDVIYPGAGPDNDTLNGEAGNDTIFAGGGDDLIDGGTGDDLIFNGAGTDTVSGGSGSDTIWGAGGDDQFTGGDDADTFAFVQNNGTDTITDFSFAQLDLLNVLGLGLSSESEALAAMTDVDGNVHLTAQGTTVIIEVQTVSDFSSNSGWFDDTVF
;
A
#
# COMPACT_ATOMS: atom_id res chain seq x y z
N MET A 1 14.51 16.57 5.50
CA MET A 1 13.67 17.27 4.50
C MET A 1 13.11 18.53 5.17
N THR A 2 12.92 19.62 4.43
CA THR A 2 12.94 21.00 4.97
C THR A 2 11.77 21.86 4.49
N THR A 3 10.59 21.29 4.33
CA THR A 3 9.44 21.99 3.75
C THR A 3 8.54 22.54 4.84
N THR A 4 8.17 23.81 4.66
CA THR A 4 7.10 24.46 5.43
C THR A 4 5.79 23.71 5.15
N PRO A 5 4.96 23.40 6.17
CA PRO A 5 3.65 22.79 5.97
C PRO A 5 2.85 23.53 4.89
N THR A 6 2.25 22.79 3.95
CA THR A 6 1.51 23.38 2.82
C THR A 6 0.02 23.17 2.96
N PRO A 7 -0.82 24.20 2.75
CA PRO A 7 -2.26 24.07 2.92
C PRO A 7 -2.87 23.17 1.85
N ILE A 8 -3.69 22.21 2.29
CA ILE A 8 -4.53 21.39 1.42
C ILE A 8 -5.91 22.05 1.34
N GLY A 9 -6.24 22.61 0.18
CA GLY A 9 -7.51 23.30 -0.03
C GLY A 9 -7.63 24.68 0.67
N SER A 10 -8.87 25.12 0.87
CA SER A 10 -9.22 26.39 1.53
C SER A 10 -9.73 26.16 2.95
N ASP A 11 -9.77 27.23 3.75
CA ASP A 11 -10.51 27.28 5.01
C ASP A 11 -11.94 26.74 4.79
N PHE A 12 -12.37 25.78 5.60
CA PHE A 12 -13.74 25.27 5.57
C PHE A 12 -14.42 25.52 6.92
N GLN A 13 -15.72 25.77 6.88
CA GLN A 13 -16.51 25.99 8.09
C GLN A 13 -16.87 24.64 8.72
N VAL A 14 -16.61 24.49 10.02
CA VAL A 14 -16.87 23.27 10.78
C VAL A 14 -18.31 23.21 11.27
N ASN A 15 -18.83 24.32 11.78
CA ASN A 15 -20.18 24.42 12.32
C ASN A 15 -21.22 24.61 11.20
N SER A 16 -22.31 23.85 11.26
CA SER A 16 -23.48 24.04 10.40
C SER A 16 -24.44 25.09 10.97
N HIS A 17 -24.47 25.26 12.30
CA HIS A 17 -25.24 26.30 12.99
C HIS A 17 -24.50 27.63 12.98
N THR A 18 -24.98 28.60 12.20
CA THR A 18 -24.37 29.94 12.08
C THR A 18 -25.00 31.06 12.93
N PRO A 19 -26.22 30.96 13.50
CA PRO A 19 -26.71 32.00 14.39
C PRO A 19 -25.86 32.16 15.67
N ASN A 20 -25.67 33.42 16.06
CA ASN A 20 -24.89 33.82 17.25
C ASN A 20 -23.42 33.37 17.21
N ASP A 21 -22.82 33.19 18.38
CA ASP A 21 -21.38 32.96 18.55
C ASP A 21 -21.11 31.45 18.59
N GLN A 22 -20.14 31.01 17.80
CA GLN A 22 -19.53 29.68 17.85
C GLN A 22 -18.05 29.88 18.14
N GLN A 23 -17.54 29.33 19.24
CA GLN A 23 -16.23 29.69 19.77
C GLN A 23 -15.52 28.48 20.39
N THR A 24 -14.21 28.64 20.62
CA THR A 24 -13.30 27.67 21.26
C THR A 24 -13.35 26.30 20.59
N ALA A 25 -12.54 26.10 19.56
CA ALA A 25 -12.43 24.79 18.90
C ALA A 25 -11.42 23.88 19.62
N SER A 26 -11.71 22.59 19.69
CA SER A 26 -10.75 21.55 20.10
C SER A 26 -10.83 20.38 19.12
N VAL A 27 -9.68 19.88 18.66
CA VAL A 27 -9.60 18.80 17.66
C VAL A 27 -8.90 17.57 18.22
N ALA A 28 -9.38 16.37 17.83
CA ALA A 28 -8.66 15.12 18.01
C ALA A 28 -8.67 14.28 16.72
N SER A 29 -7.53 13.67 16.38
CA SER A 29 -7.46 12.62 15.35
C SER A 29 -7.97 11.30 15.92
N LEU A 30 -8.80 10.60 15.15
CA LEU A 30 -9.42 9.33 15.51
C LEU A 30 -8.62 8.13 14.99
N GLN A 31 -8.81 6.96 15.60
CA GLN A 31 -8.07 5.74 15.24
C GLN A 31 -8.31 5.29 13.79
N ASN A 32 -9.49 5.60 13.23
CA ASN A 32 -9.88 5.29 11.84
C ASN A 32 -9.31 6.28 10.81
N GLY A 33 -8.38 7.15 11.20
CA GLY A 33 -7.77 8.17 10.36
C GLY A 33 -8.61 9.44 10.17
N GLY A 34 -9.87 9.45 10.61
CA GLY A 34 -10.71 10.65 10.64
C GLY A 34 -10.33 11.60 11.78
N TYR A 35 -11.17 12.61 12.00
CA TYR A 35 -11.00 13.54 13.12
C TYR A 35 -12.35 14.07 13.62
N VAL A 36 -12.36 14.57 14.84
CA VAL A 36 -13.51 15.26 15.44
C VAL A 36 -13.10 16.67 15.82
N VAL A 37 -14.00 17.63 15.56
CA VAL A 37 -13.87 19.00 16.08
C VAL A 37 -15.04 19.26 17.02
N VAL A 38 -14.76 19.79 18.20
CA VAL A 38 -15.75 20.17 19.21
C VAL A 38 -15.65 21.66 19.51
N TRP A 39 -16.78 22.29 19.83
CA TRP A 39 -16.87 23.73 20.07
C TRP A 39 -18.04 24.12 20.98
N GLU A 40 -18.04 25.38 21.42
CA GLU A 40 -19.12 26.01 22.17
C GLU A 40 -20.05 26.79 21.26
N SER A 41 -21.36 26.71 21.52
CA SER A 41 -22.38 27.36 20.71
C SER A 41 -23.37 28.15 21.56
N TYR A 42 -23.57 29.42 21.20
CA TYR A 42 -24.43 30.32 21.94
C TYR A 42 -25.91 30.14 21.60
N GLN A 43 -26.71 29.77 22.60
CA GLN A 43 -28.17 29.59 22.51
C GLN A 43 -28.70 28.49 21.58
N GLN A 44 -27.84 27.65 21.00
CA GLN A 44 -28.28 26.59 20.09
C GLN A 44 -29.10 25.49 20.79
N ASP A 45 -28.76 25.12 22.03
CA ASP A 45 -29.50 24.14 22.83
C ASP A 45 -30.55 24.75 23.77
N GLY A 46 -30.73 26.08 23.69
CA GLY A 46 -31.63 26.87 24.54
C GLY A 46 -31.02 27.34 25.87
N SER A 47 -29.79 26.94 26.20
CA SER A 47 -28.99 27.53 27.28
C SER A 47 -28.29 28.83 26.80
N GLN A 48 -27.37 29.40 27.58
CA GLN A 48 -26.47 30.42 27.01
C GLN A 48 -25.37 29.76 26.19
N TRP A 49 -24.70 28.75 26.72
CA TRP A 49 -23.64 28.00 26.04
C TRP A 49 -23.89 26.49 26.12
N GLY A 50 -23.87 25.83 24.97
CA GLY A 50 -23.89 24.37 24.83
C GLY A 50 -22.64 23.88 24.10
N VAL A 51 -22.31 22.59 24.24
CA VAL A 51 -21.13 21.97 23.60
C VAL A 51 -21.58 21.08 22.44
N PHE A 52 -20.95 21.24 21.28
CA PHE A 52 -21.29 20.59 20.02
C PHE A 52 -20.07 19.99 19.34
N GLY A 53 -20.30 19.04 18.43
CA GLY A 53 -19.23 18.41 17.68
C GLY A 53 -19.65 18.00 16.27
N GLN A 54 -18.65 17.77 15.43
CA GLN A 54 -18.77 17.22 14.08
C GLN A 54 -17.59 16.28 13.83
N VAL A 55 -17.89 15.09 13.31
CA VAL A 55 -16.87 14.11 12.90
C VAL A 55 -16.63 14.23 11.40
N PHE A 56 -15.39 14.04 10.98
CA PHE A 56 -14.96 14.09 9.59
C PHE A 56 -14.16 12.85 9.21
N SER A 57 -14.24 12.48 7.93
CA SER A 57 -13.40 11.45 7.31
C SER A 57 -11.94 11.93 7.22
N PRO A 58 -10.99 11.03 6.90
CA PRO A 58 -9.60 11.42 6.64
C PRO A 58 -9.45 12.46 5.51
N SER A 59 -10.38 12.47 4.55
CA SER A 59 -10.44 13.43 3.43
C SER A 59 -11.08 14.77 3.79
N GLY A 60 -11.65 14.89 5.00
CA GLY A 60 -12.34 16.09 5.47
C GLY A 60 -13.82 16.16 5.13
N ASP A 61 -14.44 15.06 4.71
CA ASP A 61 -15.89 14.97 4.49
C ASP A 61 -16.64 14.77 5.81
N GLU A 62 -17.75 15.49 6.00
CA GLU A 62 -18.60 15.35 7.18
C GLU A 62 -19.16 13.91 7.32
N ILE A 63 -18.92 13.28 8.48
CA ILE A 63 -19.53 12.01 8.86
C ILE A 63 -20.73 12.32 9.77
N GLY A 64 -21.92 11.96 9.31
CA GLY A 64 -23.15 12.29 10.01
C GLY A 64 -23.47 13.78 9.89
N GLY A 65 -23.94 14.39 10.97
CA GLY A 65 -24.15 15.82 11.04
C GLY A 65 -23.94 16.32 12.46
N GLU A 66 -23.90 17.64 12.59
CA GLU A 66 -23.60 18.33 13.84
C GLU A 66 -24.47 17.79 14.99
N PHE A 67 -23.81 17.43 16.10
CA PHE A 67 -24.46 16.81 17.25
C PHE A 67 -24.13 17.53 18.56
N ARG A 68 -25.11 17.56 19.46
CA ARG A 68 -24.94 18.13 20.80
C ARG A 68 -24.27 17.11 21.72
N ILE A 69 -23.23 17.54 22.42
CA ILE A 69 -22.45 16.71 23.33
C ILE A 69 -23.14 16.63 24.69
N ASN A 70 -23.45 17.77 25.30
CA ASN A 70 -24.11 17.83 26.61
C ASN A 70 -25.57 17.35 26.55
N ALA A 71 -26.01 16.60 27.57
CA ALA A 71 -27.40 16.28 27.82
C ALA A 71 -28.07 17.34 28.70
N PHE A 72 -27.34 17.84 29.70
CA PHE A 72 -27.79 18.90 30.60
C PHE A 72 -27.73 20.28 29.92
N THR A 73 -28.81 21.06 30.01
CA THR A 73 -28.92 22.38 29.35
C THR A 73 -29.31 23.51 30.29
N ALA A 74 -29.39 23.24 31.60
CA ALA A 74 -29.81 24.22 32.59
C ALA A 74 -28.61 24.94 33.21
N GLY A 75 -28.00 25.86 32.47
CA GLY A 75 -26.74 26.52 32.84
C GLY A 75 -25.81 26.57 31.64
N ASN A 76 -24.63 27.16 31.78
CA ASN A 76 -23.63 27.17 30.71
C ASN A 76 -22.88 25.84 30.69
N GLN A 77 -22.56 25.36 29.49
CA GLN A 77 -21.72 24.20 29.22
C GLN A 77 -20.57 24.69 28.35
N GLU A 78 -19.35 24.62 28.87
CA GLU A 78 -18.19 25.32 28.35
C GLU A 78 -17.00 24.36 28.33
N ILE A 79 -16.32 24.23 27.18
CA ILE A 79 -15.04 23.51 27.09
C ILE A 79 -13.87 24.43 27.46
N ASN A 80 -14.12 25.74 27.60
CA ASN A 80 -13.15 26.72 28.08
C ASN A 80 -13.81 27.76 29.01
N THR A 81 -13.18 27.99 30.15
CA THR A 81 -13.49 29.14 31.01
C THR A 81 -12.30 30.08 31.07
N ASP A 82 -12.57 31.38 31.11
CA ASP A 82 -11.56 32.44 31.26
C ASP A 82 -10.50 32.52 30.13
N ASN A 83 -10.90 32.17 28.90
CA ASN A 83 -10.12 32.42 27.69
C ASN A 83 -8.80 31.64 27.63
N THR A 84 -8.79 30.46 28.25
CA THR A 84 -7.70 29.47 28.23
C THR A 84 -7.74 28.67 26.93
N VAL A 85 -6.83 27.73 26.70
CA VAL A 85 -6.92 26.76 25.59
C VAL A 85 -6.71 25.40 26.22
N GLY A 86 -7.65 24.48 26.01
CA GLY A 86 -7.68 23.17 26.65
C GLY A 86 -7.84 22.04 25.64
N ASP A 87 -7.25 20.89 25.98
CA ASP A 87 -7.42 19.63 25.25
C ASP A 87 -8.68 18.94 25.79
N ASN A 88 -9.85 19.28 25.24
CA ASN A 88 -11.16 18.85 25.75
C ASN A 88 -11.68 17.58 25.08
N VAL A 89 -11.02 17.10 24.04
CA VAL A 89 -11.37 15.89 23.31
C VAL A 89 -10.13 15.05 23.06
N THR A 90 -10.28 13.73 23.18
CA THR A 90 -9.21 12.78 22.86
C THR A 90 -9.79 11.50 22.30
N ALA A 91 -9.07 10.87 21.37
CA ALA A 91 -9.42 9.56 20.86
C ALA A 91 -9.13 8.47 21.89
N LEU A 92 -9.88 7.38 21.80
CA LEU A 92 -9.73 6.20 22.62
C LEU A 92 -9.25 5.02 21.76
N GLU A 93 -8.65 4.01 22.40
CA GLU A 93 -8.10 2.82 21.72
C GLU A 93 -9.18 1.95 21.05
N ASP A 94 -10.47 2.08 21.40
CA ASP A 94 -11.57 1.39 20.68
C ASP A 94 -12.00 2.11 19.39
N GLY A 95 -11.31 3.19 19.03
CA GLY A 95 -11.65 4.03 17.88
C GLY A 95 -12.72 5.07 18.16
N GLY A 96 -13.32 5.08 19.37
CA GLY A 96 -14.18 6.16 19.82
C GLY A 96 -13.40 7.39 20.29
N PHE A 97 -14.12 8.32 20.91
CA PHE A 97 -13.53 9.49 21.56
C PHE A 97 -14.31 9.88 22.81
N VAL A 98 -13.67 10.64 23.70
CA VAL A 98 -14.31 11.23 24.87
C VAL A 98 -14.18 12.74 24.83
N VAL A 99 -15.25 13.43 25.22
CA VAL A 99 -15.25 14.90 25.37
C VAL A 99 -15.52 15.24 26.82
N VAL A 100 -14.78 16.21 27.36
CA VAL A 100 -14.94 16.73 28.73
C VAL A 100 -15.22 18.24 28.71
N TRP A 101 -16.10 18.69 29.60
CA TRP A 101 -16.51 20.10 29.69
C TRP A 101 -16.85 20.51 31.13
N THR A 102 -16.91 21.83 31.36
CA THR A 102 -17.37 22.47 32.57
C THR A 102 -18.88 22.75 32.46
N SER A 103 -19.63 22.41 33.50
CA SER A 103 -21.08 22.56 33.56
C SER A 103 -21.51 23.34 34.80
N TRP A 104 -22.35 24.36 34.60
CA TRP A 104 -22.80 25.22 35.69
C TRP A 104 -24.01 24.65 36.42
N GLY A 105 -23.82 24.33 37.70
CA GLY A 105 -24.88 23.91 38.63
C GLY A 105 -25.41 22.49 38.44
N GLN A 106 -24.82 21.70 37.54
CA GLN A 106 -25.27 20.34 37.24
C GLN A 106 -25.02 19.35 38.39
N ASP A 107 -23.94 19.52 39.14
CA ASP A 107 -23.61 18.70 40.31
C ASP A 107 -24.28 19.19 41.62
N GLY A 108 -25.02 20.29 41.54
CA GLY A 108 -25.72 20.91 42.66
C GLY A 108 -24.96 22.04 43.37
N SER A 109 -23.76 22.39 42.90
CA SER A 109 -22.95 23.52 43.35
C SER A 109 -22.33 24.23 42.15
N GLY A 110 -21.93 25.50 42.31
CA GLY A 110 -21.02 26.22 41.40
C GLY A 110 -20.89 25.71 39.97
N GLN A 111 -19.66 25.30 39.62
CA GLN A 111 -19.27 24.64 38.39
C GLN A 111 -18.77 23.21 38.69
N GLY A 112 -19.09 22.25 37.83
CA GLY A 112 -18.58 20.87 37.88
C GLY A 112 -18.03 20.40 36.54
N VAL A 113 -17.27 19.31 36.52
CA VAL A 113 -16.66 18.75 35.30
C VAL A 113 -17.39 17.47 34.90
N PHE A 114 -17.73 17.36 33.61
CA PHE A 114 -18.51 16.26 33.05
C PHE A 114 -17.86 15.70 31.79
N GLY A 115 -18.23 14.47 31.43
CA GLY A 115 -17.74 13.79 30.25
C GLY A 115 -18.81 12.95 29.55
N GLN A 116 -18.58 12.70 28.26
CA GLN A 116 -19.39 11.82 27.43
C GLN A 116 -18.49 11.11 26.42
N ARG A 117 -18.67 9.79 26.31
CA ARG A 117 -18.01 8.99 25.28
C ARG A 117 -18.86 8.91 24.01
N PHE A 118 -18.19 8.74 22.88
CA PHE A 118 -18.76 8.59 21.56
C PHE A 118 -18.02 7.49 20.79
N ASP A 119 -18.72 6.83 19.87
CA ASP A 119 -18.06 5.99 18.87
C ASP A 119 -17.41 6.83 17.77
N SER A 120 -16.71 6.18 16.84
CA SER A 120 -16.00 6.82 15.73
C SER A 120 -16.90 7.60 14.75
N SER A 121 -18.23 7.47 14.87
CA SER A 121 -19.21 8.18 14.04
C SER A 121 -19.91 9.33 14.76
N GLY A 122 -19.56 9.57 16.03
CA GLY A 122 -20.18 10.60 16.86
C GLY A 122 -21.48 10.17 17.54
N VAL A 123 -21.75 8.86 17.62
CA VAL A 123 -22.90 8.34 18.40
C VAL A 123 -22.47 8.13 19.85
N LYS A 124 -23.31 8.59 20.79
CA LYS A 124 -23.04 8.47 22.22
C LYS A 124 -22.88 7.00 22.65
N VAL A 125 -21.80 6.73 23.37
CA VAL A 125 -21.52 5.45 24.03
C VAL A 125 -21.68 5.66 25.53
N GLY A 126 -22.62 4.93 26.13
CA GLY A 126 -22.97 5.11 27.54
C GLY A 126 -23.67 6.44 27.83
N GLU A 127 -23.87 6.70 29.12
CA GLU A 127 -24.48 7.94 29.62
C GLU A 127 -23.42 9.00 29.89
N GLU A 128 -23.85 10.26 29.90
CA GLU A 128 -23.07 11.37 30.44
C GLU A 128 -22.70 11.11 31.92
N PHE A 129 -21.44 11.37 32.28
CA PHE A 129 -20.91 11.08 33.61
C PHE A 129 -20.22 12.31 34.21
N GLN A 130 -20.26 12.41 35.54
CA GLN A 130 -19.54 13.44 36.28
C GLN A 130 -18.10 12.98 36.52
N VAL A 131 -17.14 13.87 36.26
CA VAL A 131 -15.71 13.60 36.40
C VAL A 131 -15.23 13.84 37.83
N ASN A 132 -15.54 15.01 38.39
CA ASN A 132 -15.16 15.39 39.75
C ASN A 132 -16.03 14.67 40.79
N SER A 133 -15.41 14.12 41.81
CA SER A 133 -16.10 13.55 42.97
C SER A 133 -16.39 14.59 44.05
N VAL A 134 -15.55 15.64 44.13
CA VAL A 134 -15.77 16.82 44.97
C VAL A 134 -16.66 17.81 44.23
N THR A 135 -17.81 18.13 44.82
CA THR A 135 -18.84 19.01 44.23
C THR A 135 -19.04 20.29 45.04
N ALA A 136 -18.08 20.68 45.87
CA ALA A 136 -18.19 21.90 46.67
C ALA A 136 -17.52 23.04 45.91
N ASP A 137 -18.19 24.18 45.85
CA ASP A 137 -17.71 25.36 45.11
C ASP A 137 -17.52 25.06 43.61
N ASP A 138 -16.43 25.54 42.99
CA ASP A 138 -16.23 25.51 41.53
C ASP A 138 -15.10 24.56 41.09
N GLN A 139 -15.38 23.75 40.06
CA GLN A 139 -14.44 22.92 39.32
C GLN A 139 -14.53 23.24 37.83
N ARG A 140 -13.41 23.57 37.18
CA ARG A 140 -13.38 24.06 35.78
C ARG A 140 -12.05 23.78 35.07
N GLU A 141 -11.94 24.20 33.80
CA GLU A 141 -10.72 24.08 32.97
C GLU A 141 -10.24 22.63 32.84
N ALA A 142 -11.15 21.77 32.38
CA ALA A 142 -10.86 20.36 32.20
C ALA A 142 -9.93 20.10 30.99
N SER A 143 -9.00 19.16 31.13
CA SER A 143 -8.15 18.65 30.06
C SER A 143 -8.13 17.12 30.10
N VAL A 144 -8.09 16.45 28.95
CA VAL A 144 -8.19 14.98 28.84
C VAL A 144 -7.17 14.40 27.87
N THR A 145 -6.64 13.22 28.20
CA THR A 145 -5.80 12.43 27.30
C THR A 145 -6.11 10.92 27.44
N GLY A 146 -6.14 10.20 26.33
CA GLY A 146 -6.24 8.74 26.30
C GLY A 146 -4.95 8.09 26.82
N LEU A 147 -5.08 6.97 27.52
CA LEU A 147 -3.95 6.23 28.10
C LEU A 147 -3.72 4.92 27.34
N ALA A 148 -2.46 4.46 27.33
CA ALA A 148 -2.05 3.23 26.64
C ALA A 148 -2.73 1.95 27.16
N ASP A 149 -3.40 1.99 28.31
CA ASP A 149 -4.21 0.88 28.81
C ASP A 149 -5.67 0.90 28.31
N GLY A 150 -5.98 1.77 27.36
CA GLY A 150 -7.31 1.95 26.76
C GLY A 150 -8.24 2.83 27.58
N GLY A 151 -7.84 3.26 28.78
CA GLY A 151 -8.56 4.25 29.59
C GLY A 151 -8.21 5.69 29.22
N PHE A 152 -8.57 6.63 30.09
CA PHE A 152 -8.21 8.05 29.94
C PHE A 152 -8.02 8.71 31.30
N VAL A 153 -7.35 9.85 31.33
CA VAL A 153 -7.23 10.70 32.54
C VAL A 153 -7.77 12.08 32.24
N VAL A 154 -8.52 12.64 33.20
CA VAL A 154 -9.02 14.01 33.15
C VAL A 154 -8.38 14.81 34.28
N THR A 155 -7.89 16.01 33.99
CA THR A 155 -7.39 16.98 34.97
C THR A 155 -8.25 18.24 34.96
N TRP A 156 -8.34 18.95 36.09
CA TRP A 156 -9.11 20.19 36.21
C TRP A 156 -8.61 21.06 37.38
N GLY A 157 -9.00 22.33 37.39
CA GLY A 157 -8.84 23.23 38.54
C GLY A 157 -10.02 23.11 39.51
N SER A 158 -9.75 23.06 40.81
CA SER A 158 -10.78 23.07 41.86
C SER A 158 -10.51 24.13 42.92
N TRP A 159 -11.53 24.91 43.23
CA TRP A 159 -11.49 25.94 44.26
C TRP A 159 -11.55 25.36 45.67
N LEU A 160 -10.67 25.83 46.57
CA LEU A 160 -10.60 25.50 48.00
C LEU A 160 -10.36 24.03 48.37
N GLN A 161 -10.23 23.13 47.40
CA GLN A 161 -10.17 21.69 47.66
C GLN A 161 -8.87 21.27 48.37
N ASP A 162 -7.74 21.89 48.06
CA ASP A 162 -6.46 21.66 48.73
C ASP A 162 -6.25 22.50 50.00
N GLY A 163 -7.25 23.31 50.36
CA GLY A 163 -7.21 24.24 51.49
C GLY A 163 -6.65 25.63 51.19
N SER A 164 -6.30 25.91 49.92
CA SER A 164 -5.90 27.22 49.40
C SER A 164 -6.95 27.75 48.42
N GLN A 165 -6.58 28.56 47.43
CA GLN A 165 -7.47 29.05 46.39
C GLN A 165 -7.67 27.97 45.31
N TRP A 166 -7.20 28.14 44.09
CA TRP A 166 -7.25 27.07 43.07
C TRP A 166 -6.12 26.05 43.23
N GLY A 167 -6.46 24.76 43.13
CA GLY A 167 -5.52 23.64 43.02
C GLY A 167 -5.87 22.73 41.83
N ILE A 168 -4.93 21.89 41.38
CA ILE A 168 -5.11 21.00 40.23
C ILE A 168 -5.37 19.57 40.70
N PHE A 169 -6.41 18.95 40.15
CA PHE A 169 -6.85 17.59 40.48
C PHE A 169 -6.98 16.73 39.24
N GLY A 170 -7.00 15.42 39.44
CA GLY A 170 -7.19 14.45 38.36
C GLY A 170 -7.95 13.20 38.78
N GLN A 171 -8.53 12.53 37.80
CA GLN A 171 -9.22 11.25 37.94
C GLN A 171 -8.93 10.40 36.71
N ARG A 172 -8.61 9.13 36.95
CA ARG A 172 -8.48 8.11 35.90
C ARG A 172 -9.81 7.44 35.63
N PHE A 173 -10.04 7.08 34.38
CA PHE A 173 -11.20 6.32 33.93
C PHE A 173 -10.72 5.11 33.14
N ASP A 174 -11.45 4.01 33.27
CA ASP A 174 -11.25 2.87 32.41
C ASP A 174 -11.82 3.12 31.02
N HIS A 175 -11.64 2.13 30.17
CA HIS A 175 -12.13 2.12 28.82
C HIS A 175 -13.63 2.44 28.70
N ASP A 176 -14.46 2.01 29.65
CA ASP A 176 -15.91 2.20 29.63
C ASP A 176 -16.34 3.58 30.16
N GLY A 177 -15.40 4.38 30.66
CA GLY A 177 -15.68 5.66 31.32
C GLY A 177 -16.04 5.52 32.80
N ALA A 178 -15.73 4.39 33.44
CA ALA A 178 -15.88 4.24 34.87
C ALA A 178 -14.60 4.66 35.62
N ALA A 179 -14.75 5.37 36.73
CA ALA A 179 -13.62 5.87 37.51
C ALA A 179 -12.74 4.72 38.05
N VAL A 180 -11.43 4.81 37.79
CA VAL A 180 -10.41 3.90 38.30
C VAL A 180 -9.70 4.57 39.48
N GLY A 181 -9.92 4.00 40.68
CA GLY A 181 -9.40 4.57 41.91
C GLY A 181 -10.21 5.79 42.38
N SER A 182 -9.59 6.64 43.18
CA SER A 182 -10.18 7.90 43.63
C SER A 182 -9.48 9.08 42.97
N GLU A 183 -10.19 10.19 42.91
CA GLU A 183 -9.64 11.49 42.59
C GLU A 183 -8.39 11.80 43.42
N PHE A 184 -7.41 12.43 42.79
CA PHE A 184 -6.10 12.71 43.38
C PHE A 184 -5.63 14.11 43.02
N GLN A 185 -4.81 14.69 43.91
CA GLN A 185 -4.26 16.02 43.73
C GLN A 185 -2.97 15.96 42.89
N ILE A 186 -2.88 16.83 41.88
CA ILE A 186 -1.76 16.93 40.95
C ILE A 186 -0.64 17.79 41.57
N ASN A 187 -0.98 19.00 41.99
CA ASN A 187 -0.05 19.93 42.62
C ASN A 187 0.35 19.45 44.04
N ALA A 188 1.65 19.40 44.31
CA ALA A 188 2.23 19.30 45.64
C ALA A 188 2.35 20.68 46.32
N VAL A 189 2.58 21.75 45.55
CA VAL A 189 2.54 23.13 46.08
C VAL A 189 1.09 23.61 46.07
N THR A 190 0.58 23.93 47.25
CA THR A 190 -0.81 24.34 47.47
C THR A 190 -0.91 25.80 47.88
N ALA A 191 0.12 26.63 47.70
CA ALA A 191 0.10 28.02 48.16
C ALA A 191 -0.35 28.92 47.01
N ASN A 192 -1.36 29.75 47.25
CA ASN A 192 -2.00 30.59 46.22
C ASN A 192 -2.66 29.76 45.11
N ASP A 193 -2.83 30.33 43.92
CA ASP A 193 -3.56 29.75 42.78
C ASP A 193 -2.69 28.84 41.92
N GLN A 194 -3.28 27.72 41.51
CA GLN A 194 -2.79 26.81 40.47
C GLN A 194 -3.94 26.53 39.49
N GLU A 195 -3.77 26.93 38.22
CA GLU A 195 -4.86 27.00 37.22
C GLU A 195 -4.40 26.47 35.84
N SER A 196 -5.34 26.32 34.89
CA SER A 196 -5.07 26.00 33.47
C SER A 196 -4.19 24.76 33.23
N SER A 197 -4.64 23.57 33.63
CA SER A 197 -3.87 22.35 33.40
C SER A 197 -3.94 21.83 31.96
N SER A 198 -2.82 21.32 31.42
CA SER A 198 -2.78 20.50 30.20
C SER A 198 -2.13 19.14 30.52
N VAL A 199 -2.65 18.07 29.93
CA VAL A 199 -2.22 16.69 30.19
C VAL A 199 -1.88 15.94 28.91
N ALA A 200 -0.77 15.20 28.93
CA ALA A 200 -0.36 14.31 27.84
C ALA A 200 0.03 12.94 28.38
N ALA A 201 -0.48 11.87 27.75
CA ALA A 201 -0.02 10.52 28.00
C ALA A 201 1.42 10.34 27.50
N LEU A 202 2.23 9.62 28.26
CA LEU A 202 3.63 9.37 27.95
C LEU A 202 3.81 7.94 27.42
N LYS A 203 4.80 7.75 26.56
CA LYS A 203 5.14 6.44 25.96
C LYS A 203 5.55 5.37 26.98
N ASP A 204 5.87 5.74 28.22
CA ASP A 204 6.14 4.79 29.31
C ASP A 204 4.88 4.29 30.05
N GLY A 205 3.70 4.64 29.54
CA GLY A 205 2.40 4.29 30.11
C GLY A 205 1.96 5.21 31.26
N GLY A 206 2.78 6.21 31.61
CA GLY A 206 2.40 7.29 32.52
C GLY A 206 1.75 8.47 31.82
N PHE A 207 1.68 9.60 32.51
CA PHE A 207 1.26 10.88 31.95
C PHE A 207 1.99 12.05 32.61
N VAL A 208 2.05 13.18 31.94
CA VAL A 208 2.57 14.45 32.47
C VAL A 208 1.44 15.47 32.52
N VAL A 209 1.41 16.25 33.60
CA VAL A 209 0.49 17.38 33.74
C VAL A 209 1.33 18.64 33.91
N THR A 210 0.97 19.68 33.17
CA THR A 210 1.52 21.04 33.30
C THR A 210 0.42 22.01 33.70
N TRP A 211 0.75 23.06 34.44
CA TRP A 211 -0.22 24.05 34.91
C TRP A 211 0.46 25.38 35.23
N GLU A 212 -0.35 26.43 35.37
CA GLU A 212 0.08 27.75 35.82
C GLU A 212 0.11 27.81 37.35
N SER A 213 1.14 28.43 37.94
CA SER A 213 1.24 28.59 39.38
C SER A 213 1.66 29.99 39.80
N TRP A 214 0.93 30.59 40.72
CA TRP A 214 1.19 31.93 41.23
C TRP A 214 2.23 31.95 42.36
N LEU A 215 3.30 32.73 42.18
CA LEU A 215 4.40 32.96 43.13
C LEU A 215 5.24 31.72 43.48
N GLN A 216 5.08 30.58 42.81
CA GLN A 216 5.85 29.36 43.12
C GLN A 216 7.34 29.50 42.78
N ASP A 217 7.68 30.22 41.70
CA ASP A 217 9.06 30.51 41.28
C ASP A 217 9.63 31.80 41.91
N GLY A 218 8.83 32.49 42.73
CA GLY A 218 9.15 33.78 43.35
C GLY A 218 8.81 35.01 42.48
N ALA A 219 8.21 34.82 41.31
CA ALA A 219 7.69 35.84 40.41
C ALA A 219 6.16 35.80 40.35
N GLN A 220 5.53 36.24 39.26
CA GLN A 220 4.07 36.25 39.15
C GLN A 220 3.56 34.85 38.77
N TRP A 221 2.98 34.66 37.59
CA TRP A 221 2.62 33.34 37.08
C TRP A 221 3.81 32.67 36.40
N GLY A 222 4.10 31.43 36.78
CA GLY A 222 5.06 30.54 36.11
C GLY A 222 4.41 29.21 35.71
N ILE A 223 5.08 28.44 34.86
CA ILE A 223 4.61 27.12 34.42
C ILE A 223 5.35 26.02 35.19
N VAL A 224 4.58 25.09 35.74
CA VAL A 224 5.08 23.97 36.54
C VAL A 224 4.57 22.66 35.95
N GLY A 225 5.35 21.60 36.06
CA GLY A 225 4.98 20.27 35.60
C GLY A 225 5.22 19.19 36.63
N ARG A 226 4.51 18.07 36.49
CA ARG A 226 4.74 16.85 37.26
C ARG A 226 4.35 15.61 36.47
N ARG A 227 5.13 14.55 36.66
CA ARG A 227 4.89 13.24 36.04
C ARG A 227 4.12 12.31 36.97
N PHE A 228 3.36 11.42 36.38
CA PHE A 228 2.57 10.39 37.05
C PHE A 228 2.76 9.06 36.33
N ASP A 229 2.70 7.96 37.08
CA ASP A 229 2.65 6.63 36.51
C ASP A 229 1.24 6.31 35.99
N GLY A 230 1.11 5.18 35.30
CA GLY A 230 -0.18 4.74 34.76
C GLY A 230 -1.25 4.49 35.81
N SER A 231 -0.95 4.48 37.12
CA SER A 231 -1.97 4.39 38.17
C SER A 231 -2.46 5.76 38.67
N GLY A 232 -1.80 6.85 38.27
CA GLY A 232 -2.03 8.20 38.79
C GLY A 232 -1.16 8.52 40.02
N ALA A 233 -0.16 7.70 40.34
CA ALA A 233 0.77 8.02 41.41
C ALA A 233 1.92 8.92 40.91
N PRO A 234 2.34 9.94 41.67
CA PRO A 234 3.35 10.87 41.20
C PRO A 234 4.74 10.22 41.06
N VAL A 235 5.39 10.48 39.93
CA VAL A 235 6.76 10.05 39.61
C VAL A 235 7.69 11.25 39.82
N GLY A 236 8.30 11.32 41.01
CA GLY A 236 9.20 12.41 41.37
C GLY A 236 8.48 13.65 41.95
N ASN A 237 9.21 14.76 41.97
CA ASN A 237 8.71 16.05 42.45
C ASN A 237 8.17 16.89 41.28
N GLU A 238 7.48 17.98 41.62
CA GLU A 238 7.23 19.05 40.66
C GLU A 238 8.54 19.63 40.12
N PHE A 239 8.53 20.06 38.87
CA PHE A 239 9.65 20.70 38.21
C PHE A 239 9.21 21.99 37.50
N PRO A 240 10.07 23.03 37.47
CA PRO A 240 9.78 24.24 36.69
C PRO A 240 9.84 23.91 35.20
N VAL A 241 8.87 24.41 34.44
CA VAL A 241 8.85 24.26 32.98
C VAL A 241 9.60 25.39 32.30
N ASN A 242 9.30 26.64 32.69
CA ASN A 242 10.00 27.82 32.21
C ASN A 242 11.22 28.15 33.08
N SER A 243 12.24 28.70 32.44
CA SER A 243 13.44 29.25 33.06
C SER A 243 13.41 30.78 33.15
N PHE A 244 12.66 31.44 32.26
CA PHE A 244 12.39 32.87 32.31
C PHE A 244 11.22 33.15 33.26
N THR A 245 11.50 33.83 34.37
CA THR A 245 10.52 34.15 35.43
C THR A 245 10.00 35.60 35.48
N PRO A 246 10.62 36.63 34.84
CA PRO A 246 10.04 37.98 34.86
C PRO A 246 8.70 38.07 34.14
N GLY A 247 7.68 38.65 34.79
CA GLY A 247 6.35 38.78 34.20
C GLY A 247 5.53 37.51 34.33
N ASP A 248 4.45 37.43 33.57
CA ASP A 248 3.51 36.31 33.59
C ASP A 248 3.85 35.29 32.49
N GLN A 249 3.77 34.00 32.82
CA GLN A 249 3.82 32.88 31.89
C GLN A 249 2.50 32.09 32.00
N TRP A 250 1.75 31.98 30.91
CA TRP A 250 0.36 31.50 30.88
C TRP A 250 0.11 30.47 29.76
N GLN A 251 -0.96 29.70 29.90
CA GLN A 251 -1.54 28.78 28.92
C GLN A 251 -0.55 27.71 28.45
N PRO A 252 -0.15 26.79 29.35
CA PRO A 252 0.71 25.69 28.95
C PRO A 252 -0.06 24.69 28.08
N SER A 253 0.57 24.21 27.02
CA SER A 253 0.11 23.08 26.22
C SER A 253 1.23 22.04 26.15
N VAL A 254 0.92 20.76 26.39
CA VAL A 254 1.91 19.68 26.43
C VAL A 254 1.60 18.58 25.41
N ALA A 255 2.63 18.12 24.71
CA ALA A 255 2.56 16.98 23.80
C ALA A 255 3.68 15.97 24.08
N SER A 256 3.36 14.68 24.09
CA SER A 256 4.38 13.61 24.16
C SER A 256 5.00 13.38 22.79
N LEU A 257 6.32 13.19 22.75
CA LEU A 257 7.11 13.01 21.52
C LEU A 257 7.45 11.52 21.31
N GLU A 258 7.76 11.15 20.07
CA GLU A 258 8.12 9.76 19.71
C GLU A 258 9.41 9.27 20.38
N ASP A 259 10.30 10.16 20.81
CA ASP A 259 11.50 9.80 21.57
C ASP A 259 11.21 9.44 23.05
N GLY A 260 9.92 9.40 23.44
CA GLY A 260 9.45 9.17 24.80
C GLY A 260 9.54 10.39 25.71
N GLY A 261 10.08 11.51 25.23
CA GLY A 261 10.03 12.81 25.89
C GLY A 261 8.69 13.52 25.71
N PHE A 262 8.68 14.81 26.04
CA PHE A 262 7.55 15.69 25.82
C PHE A 262 8.03 17.12 25.57
N VAL A 263 7.19 17.91 24.91
CA VAL A 263 7.39 19.35 24.72
C VAL A 263 6.27 20.10 25.42
N VAL A 264 6.61 21.21 26.06
CA VAL A 264 5.63 22.13 26.63
C VAL A 264 5.79 23.48 25.95
N THR A 265 4.68 24.06 25.48
CA THR A 265 4.62 25.42 24.96
C THR A 265 3.79 26.30 25.88
N TRP A 266 4.10 27.60 25.95
CA TRP A 266 3.36 28.57 26.74
C TRP A 266 3.52 29.98 26.18
N THR A 267 2.73 30.91 26.71
CA THR A 267 2.80 32.33 26.38
C THR A 267 3.51 33.09 27.49
N SER A 268 4.39 34.03 27.13
CA SER A 268 5.25 34.74 28.09
C SER A 268 5.25 36.24 27.84
N TRP A 269 5.06 37.02 28.90
CA TRP A 269 4.99 38.47 28.81
C TRP A 269 6.38 39.11 28.67
N SER A 270 6.57 39.89 27.60
CA SER A 270 7.73 40.75 27.35
C SER A 270 9.07 40.03 27.20
N GLN A 271 9.07 38.70 27.12
CA GLN A 271 10.30 37.90 27.06
C GLN A 271 11.07 38.08 25.75
N ASP A 272 10.36 38.27 24.63
CA ASP A 272 10.93 38.54 23.31
C ASP A 272 11.22 40.03 23.05
N GLY A 273 11.03 40.88 24.07
CA GLY A 273 11.14 42.33 23.97
C GLY A 273 9.90 43.05 23.42
N GLY A 274 8.84 42.31 23.10
CA GLY A 274 7.54 42.77 22.62
C GLY A 274 6.42 42.68 23.67
N GLY A 275 5.22 42.33 23.23
CA GLY A 275 4.06 42.04 24.07
C GLY A 275 4.12 40.61 24.63
N TRP A 276 3.07 39.83 24.42
CA TRP A 276 3.11 38.38 24.66
C TRP A 276 3.86 37.68 23.53
N GLY A 277 4.73 36.72 23.84
CA GLY A 277 5.37 35.82 22.87
C GLY A 277 5.11 34.35 23.22
N VAL A 278 5.34 33.44 22.27
CA VAL A 278 5.16 31.99 22.46
C VAL A 278 6.52 31.32 22.60
N PHE A 279 6.67 30.49 23.63
CA PHE A 279 7.92 29.83 24.00
C PHE A 279 7.69 28.33 24.19
N GLY A 280 8.77 27.57 24.13
CA GLY A 280 8.76 26.14 24.35
C GLY A 280 10.00 25.61 25.07
N GLN A 281 9.84 24.46 25.71
CA GLN A 281 10.92 23.70 26.32
C GLN A 281 10.66 22.20 26.11
N ARG A 282 11.69 21.49 25.66
CA ARG A 282 11.66 20.03 25.55
C ARG A 282 12.12 19.37 26.84
N PHE A 283 11.57 18.21 27.14
CA PHE A 283 11.92 17.37 28.27
C PHE A 283 12.14 15.94 27.81
N ASN A 284 13.08 15.24 28.45
CA ASN A 284 13.28 13.82 28.23
C ASN A 284 12.20 13.01 28.95
N ALA A 285 12.19 11.69 28.73
CA ALA A 285 11.25 10.77 29.37
C ALA A 285 11.25 10.83 30.90
N SER A 286 12.34 11.27 31.54
CA SER A 286 12.43 11.44 33.00
C SER A 286 11.90 12.79 33.51
N GLY A 287 11.54 13.73 32.63
CA GLY A 287 11.13 15.09 32.98
C GLY A 287 12.28 16.06 33.20
N GLU A 288 13.48 15.76 32.69
CA GLU A 288 14.62 16.68 32.71
C GLU A 288 14.67 17.48 31.40
N THR A 289 15.08 18.75 31.46
CA THR A 289 15.13 19.60 30.27
C THR A 289 16.12 19.09 29.24
N VAL A 290 15.71 19.11 27.97
CA VAL A 290 16.53 18.81 26.80
C VAL A 290 16.77 20.13 26.07
N GLY A 291 18.04 20.56 26.02
CA GLY A 291 18.40 21.85 25.41
C GLY A 291 18.02 23.04 26.29
N TYR A 292 17.83 24.19 25.65
CA TYR A 292 17.39 25.43 26.29
C TYR A 292 15.97 25.75 25.89
N GLU A 293 15.31 26.57 26.70
CA GLU A 293 14.09 27.25 26.34
C GLU A 293 14.27 28.04 25.04
N PHE A 294 13.30 27.93 24.14
CA PHE A 294 13.35 28.50 22.80
C PHE A 294 12.06 29.24 22.47
N GLN A 295 12.20 30.28 21.64
CA GLN A 295 11.07 31.05 21.16
C GLN A 295 10.44 30.35 19.95
N ILE A 296 9.12 30.21 19.95
CA ILE A 296 8.36 29.60 18.85
C ILE A 296 8.11 30.61 17.74
N ASN A 297 7.59 31.79 18.10
CA ASN A 297 7.23 32.83 17.14
C ASN A 297 8.47 33.62 16.66
N SER A 298 8.57 33.90 15.37
CA SER A 298 9.61 34.74 14.77
C SER A 298 9.19 36.22 14.73
N TYR A 299 7.89 36.49 14.65
CA TYR A 299 7.32 37.83 14.74
C TYR A 299 7.11 38.23 16.20
N THR A 300 7.85 39.24 16.67
CA THR A 300 7.83 39.71 18.08
C THR A 300 7.09 41.03 18.28
N SER A 301 6.43 41.53 17.23
CA SER A 301 5.64 42.76 17.33
C SER A 301 4.26 42.43 17.89
N TYR A 302 3.78 43.25 18.83
CA TYR A 302 2.50 43.07 19.52
C TYR A 302 2.44 41.75 20.30
N SER A 303 1.30 41.05 20.30
CA SER A 303 1.05 39.90 21.15
C SER A 303 0.80 38.64 20.32
N GLN A 304 1.42 37.55 20.74
CA GLN A 304 1.22 36.18 20.29
C GLN A 304 0.80 35.34 21.48
N TRP A 305 -0.28 34.57 21.35
CA TRP A 305 -0.90 33.88 22.48
C TRP A 305 -1.76 32.68 22.06
N GLN A 306 -2.26 31.90 23.03
CA GLN A 306 -3.07 30.69 22.82
C GLN A 306 -2.37 29.63 21.94
N SER A 307 -1.20 29.15 22.38
CA SER A 307 -0.47 28.11 21.65
C SER A 307 -1.11 26.74 21.82
N SER A 308 -1.18 25.96 20.74
CA SER A 308 -1.50 24.53 20.73
C SER A 308 -0.37 23.77 20.06
N VAL A 309 0.00 22.60 20.59
CA VAL A 309 1.10 21.77 20.08
C VAL A 309 0.62 20.35 19.78
N ALA A 310 1.01 19.82 18.62
CA ALA A 310 0.77 18.42 18.25
C ALA A 310 2.10 17.71 17.92
N PRO A 311 2.30 16.48 18.42
CA PRO A 311 3.47 15.68 18.04
C PRO A 311 3.29 15.12 16.63
N LEU A 312 4.41 14.89 15.93
CA LEU A 312 4.44 14.37 14.57
C LEU A 312 5.06 12.97 14.54
N SER A 313 4.68 12.17 13.56
CA SER A 313 5.19 10.79 13.38
C SER A 313 6.69 10.72 13.10
N ASP A 314 7.30 11.80 12.58
CA ASP A 314 8.75 11.92 12.38
C ASP A 314 9.53 12.23 13.67
N GLY A 315 8.86 12.26 14.81
CA GLY A 315 9.40 12.63 16.12
C GLY A 315 9.53 14.13 16.35
N GLY A 316 9.20 14.97 15.36
CA GLY A 316 9.04 16.40 15.49
C GLY A 316 7.72 16.80 16.14
N PHE A 317 7.39 18.09 16.06
CA PHE A 317 6.12 18.63 16.53
C PHE A 317 5.75 19.89 15.73
N VAL A 318 4.46 20.21 15.68
CA VAL A 318 3.97 21.49 15.13
C VAL A 318 3.34 22.30 16.25
N VAL A 319 3.57 23.62 16.23
CA VAL A 319 2.93 24.56 17.15
C VAL A 319 2.12 25.56 16.35
N THR A 320 0.90 25.84 16.78
CA THR A 320 0.03 26.88 16.23
C THR A 320 -0.34 27.90 17.29
N TRP A 321 -0.53 29.17 16.93
CA TRP A 321 -0.87 30.25 17.87
C TRP A 321 -1.63 31.39 17.19
N SER A 322 -2.32 32.20 17.98
CA SER A 322 -2.91 33.47 17.54
C SER A 322 -1.85 34.57 17.57
N SER A 323 -1.69 35.29 16.46
CA SER A 323 -0.74 36.38 16.32
C SER A 323 -1.42 37.63 15.78
N PHE A 324 -0.92 38.79 16.19
CA PHE A 324 -1.32 40.04 15.58
C PHE A 324 -0.69 40.20 14.18
N VAL A 325 -1.50 40.44 13.14
CA VAL A 325 -1.03 40.55 11.75
C VAL A 325 -1.30 41.95 11.17
N LEU A 326 -0.38 42.46 10.34
CA LEU A 326 -0.49 43.76 9.65
C LEU A 326 -0.89 43.65 8.16
N LEU A 327 -1.23 42.45 7.69
CA LEU A 327 -1.55 42.18 6.29
C LEU A 327 -3.03 42.47 5.99
N GLY A 328 -3.35 43.75 5.74
CA GLY A 328 -4.66 44.16 5.20
C GLY A 328 -5.62 44.80 6.20
N GLY A 329 -5.28 44.83 7.50
CA GLY A 329 -6.11 45.33 8.60
C GLY A 329 -5.34 45.36 9.93
N PHE A 330 -6.04 45.63 11.04
CA PHE A 330 -5.52 45.55 12.42
C PHE A 330 -6.17 44.35 13.13
N ASP A 331 -5.93 43.15 12.62
CA ASP A 331 -6.69 41.96 13.01
C ASP A 331 -5.74 40.82 13.45
N TYR A 332 -6.19 39.94 14.35
CA TYR A 332 -5.49 38.71 14.75
C TYR A 332 -5.68 37.60 13.71
N GLY A 333 -4.61 36.87 13.40
CA GLY A 333 -4.62 35.67 12.55
C GLY A 333 -3.98 34.47 13.24
N ILE A 334 -4.11 33.29 12.63
CA ILE A 334 -3.54 32.03 13.11
C ILE A 334 -2.26 31.70 12.34
N HIS A 335 -1.20 31.39 13.06
CA HIS A 335 0.08 30.99 12.50
C HIS A 335 0.52 29.62 13.01
N GLY A 336 1.44 29.00 12.30
CA GLY A 336 2.11 27.78 12.74
C GLY A 336 3.59 27.73 12.38
N GLN A 337 4.31 26.85 13.09
CA GLN A 337 5.70 26.50 12.83
C GLN A 337 5.92 25.02 13.15
N ARG A 338 6.56 24.31 12.22
CA ARG A 338 7.03 22.93 12.43
C ARG A 338 8.41 22.93 13.07
N PHE A 339 8.67 21.98 13.95
CA PHE A 339 9.95 21.75 14.58
C PHE A 339 10.36 20.29 14.40
N ASP A 340 11.66 20.07 14.26
CA ASP A 340 12.22 18.72 14.25
C ASP A 340 12.27 18.11 15.65
N ALA A 341 12.68 16.84 15.74
CA ALA A 341 12.84 16.12 16.99
C ALA A 341 13.85 16.75 17.95
N THR A 342 14.65 17.74 17.54
CA THR A 342 15.55 18.48 18.43
C THR A 342 14.92 19.75 19.00
N GLY A 343 13.78 20.19 18.46
CA GLY A 343 13.17 21.49 18.74
C GLY A 343 13.71 22.61 17.86
N SER A 344 14.37 22.29 16.75
CA SER A 344 14.81 23.29 15.76
C SER A 344 13.70 23.52 14.74
N PRO A 345 13.43 24.77 14.33
CA PRO A 345 12.39 25.06 13.35
C PRO A 345 12.72 24.43 11.98
N VAL A 346 11.73 23.79 11.38
CA VAL A 346 11.76 23.19 10.04
C VAL A 346 10.92 24.05 9.12
N GLY A 347 11.53 24.55 8.04
CA GLY A 347 10.87 25.51 7.15
C GLY A 347 10.69 26.89 7.79
N SER A 348 9.78 27.67 7.23
CA SER A 348 9.36 28.98 7.75
C SER A 348 8.08 28.87 8.56
N GLU A 349 7.77 29.90 9.34
CA GLU A 349 6.42 30.10 9.84
C GLU A 349 5.44 30.21 8.66
N PHE A 350 4.22 29.75 8.88
CA PHE A 350 3.16 29.76 7.87
C PHE A 350 1.86 30.31 8.44
N ASP A 351 1.09 30.96 7.57
CA ASP A 351 -0.25 31.43 7.87
C ASP A 351 -1.22 30.24 7.77
N VAL A 352 -2.03 30.02 8.81
CA VAL A 352 -3.01 28.94 8.83
C VAL A 352 -4.28 29.36 8.08
N ASN A 353 -4.87 30.48 8.51
CA ASN A 353 -6.08 31.01 7.90
C ASN A 353 -5.76 31.82 6.63
N SER A 354 -6.71 31.86 5.71
CA SER A 354 -6.65 32.71 4.50
C SER A 354 -7.66 33.86 4.53
N PHE A 355 -8.68 33.79 5.39
CA PHE A 355 -9.61 34.89 5.62
C PHE A 355 -8.94 36.00 6.44
N GLY A 356 -8.81 37.19 5.86
CA GLY A 356 -8.08 38.32 6.46
C GLY A 356 -8.91 39.38 7.23
N PRO A 357 -10.23 39.57 7.00
CA PRO A 357 -11.01 40.54 7.79
C PRO A 357 -11.42 40.01 9.16
N GLY A 358 -11.32 40.83 10.20
CA GLY A 358 -11.75 40.45 11.54
C GLY A 358 -10.75 39.52 12.21
N ASP A 359 -10.95 39.29 13.50
CA ASP A 359 -9.99 38.55 14.32
C ASP A 359 -10.24 37.03 14.26
N GLN A 360 -9.15 36.25 14.29
CA GLN A 360 -9.13 34.80 14.45
C GLN A 360 -8.37 34.40 15.71
N TRP A 361 -8.94 33.48 16.50
CA TRP A 361 -8.42 33.12 17.83
C TRP A 361 -8.42 31.60 18.10
N ALA A 362 -7.80 31.23 19.22
CA ALA A 362 -7.88 29.92 19.85
C ALA A 362 -7.65 28.73 18.88
N PRO A 363 -6.47 28.62 18.25
CA PRO A 363 -6.19 27.51 17.38
C PRO A 363 -6.00 26.22 18.18
N SER A 364 -6.50 25.12 17.64
CA SER A 364 -6.26 23.76 18.10
C SER A 364 -5.71 22.94 16.94
N VAL A 365 -4.57 22.27 17.15
CA VAL A 365 -3.90 21.46 16.13
C VAL A 365 -3.88 19.99 16.51
N ALA A 366 -4.12 19.12 15.53
CA ALA A 366 -3.93 17.68 15.65
C ALA A 366 -3.11 17.15 14.47
N ALA A 367 -2.15 16.27 14.76
CA ALA A 367 -1.56 15.41 13.75
C ALA A 367 -2.56 14.31 13.37
N LEU A 368 -2.76 14.14 12.07
CA LEU A 368 -3.61 13.11 11.49
C LEU A 368 -2.78 11.87 11.18
N ARG A 369 -3.45 10.72 11.12
CA ARG A 369 -2.76 9.44 10.87
C ARG A 369 -2.10 9.38 9.50
N ASN A 370 -2.64 10.07 8.49
CA ASN A 370 -2.03 10.14 7.16
C ASN A 370 -0.79 11.07 7.07
N GLY A 371 -0.16 11.42 8.20
CA GLY A 371 1.02 12.30 8.23
C GLY A 371 0.71 13.80 8.08
N ASN A 372 -0.53 14.18 7.78
CA ASN A 372 -0.96 15.58 7.69
C ASN A 372 -1.30 16.16 9.07
N ILE A 373 -1.60 17.46 9.11
CA ILE A 373 -2.18 18.10 10.29
C ILE A 373 -3.51 18.77 9.95
N LEU A 374 -4.39 18.86 10.93
CA LEU A 374 -5.57 19.73 10.91
C LEU A 374 -5.39 20.83 11.96
N VAL A 375 -5.68 22.08 11.58
CA VAL A 375 -5.80 23.19 12.51
C VAL A 375 -7.24 23.70 12.48
N ALA A 376 -7.89 23.79 13.64
CA ALA A 376 -9.21 24.39 13.82
C ALA A 376 -9.10 25.69 14.64
N TRP A 377 -9.93 26.69 14.36
CA TRP A 377 -9.90 28.01 15.03
C TRP A 377 -11.29 28.67 15.01
N GLU A 378 -11.45 29.73 15.80
CA GLU A 378 -12.63 30.60 15.73
C GLU A 378 -12.35 31.86 14.91
N SER A 379 -13.35 32.33 14.17
CA SER A 379 -13.21 33.44 13.23
C SER A 379 -14.38 34.42 13.31
N TRP A 380 -14.06 35.70 13.45
CA TRP A 380 -15.06 36.77 13.50
C TRP A 380 -15.61 37.11 12.11
N GLN A 381 -16.93 37.06 11.95
CA GLN A 381 -17.69 37.46 10.75
C GLN A 381 -17.40 36.69 9.44
N GLN A 382 -16.61 35.61 9.46
CA GLN A 382 -16.29 34.85 8.25
C GLN A 382 -17.52 34.14 7.63
N ASP A 383 -18.46 33.68 8.46
CA ASP A 383 -19.73 33.08 8.03
C ASP A 383 -20.89 34.08 7.88
N GLY A 384 -20.61 35.38 8.10
CA GLY A 384 -21.61 36.45 8.10
C GLY A 384 -22.38 36.61 9.41
N ALA A 385 -22.07 35.81 10.44
CA ALA A 385 -22.54 35.99 11.82
C ALA A 385 -21.48 36.71 12.67
N GLN A 386 -21.48 36.51 13.99
CA GLN A 386 -20.49 37.13 14.89
C GLN A 386 -19.20 36.29 14.93
N GLN A 387 -19.26 35.05 15.42
CA GLN A 387 -18.12 34.11 15.47
C GLN A 387 -18.55 32.75 14.89
N GLY A 388 -17.69 32.17 14.05
CA GLY A 388 -17.84 30.82 13.50
C GLY A 388 -16.58 29.98 13.72
N VAL A 389 -16.70 28.65 13.60
CA VAL A 389 -15.57 27.71 13.74
C VAL A 389 -15.12 27.24 12.37
N PHE A 390 -13.82 27.34 12.10
CA PHE A 390 -13.21 27.01 10.81
C PHE A 390 -12.02 26.08 11.00
N ALA A 391 -11.66 25.35 9.95
CA ALA A 391 -10.50 24.48 9.97
C ALA A 391 -9.81 24.41 8.60
N ARG A 392 -8.58 23.88 8.61
CA ARG A 392 -7.77 23.67 7.41
C ARG A 392 -6.75 22.55 7.60
N HIS A 393 -6.56 21.77 6.54
CA HIS A 393 -5.57 20.71 6.45
C HIS A 393 -4.22 21.24 5.94
N PHE A 394 -3.13 20.65 6.42
CA PHE A 394 -1.79 20.90 5.89
C PHE A 394 -1.02 19.60 5.68
N ASP A 395 -0.37 19.54 4.53
CA ASP A 395 0.60 18.51 4.18
C ASP A 395 1.95 18.84 4.82
N LEU A 396 2.52 17.86 5.51
CA LEU A 396 3.81 17.94 6.17
C LEU A 396 4.96 17.32 5.39
N ASP A 397 4.67 16.69 4.24
CA ASP A 397 5.67 16.03 3.41
C ASP A 397 6.40 14.94 4.23
N LEU A 398 5.62 14.10 4.93
CA LEU A 398 6.07 13.01 5.83
C LEU A 398 5.83 11.62 5.22
N PRO A 399 6.76 10.65 5.40
CA PRO A 399 6.50 9.22 5.13
C PRO A 399 5.42 8.61 6.03
N SER A 400 4.62 7.65 5.56
CA SER A 400 3.45 7.06 6.27
C SER A 400 3.74 5.73 7.04
N LEU A 401 3.31 5.71 8.32
CA LEU A 401 3.05 4.67 9.37
C LEU A 401 3.88 3.37 9.67
N VAL A 402 3.82 2.93 10.95
CA VAL A 402 4.42 1.71 11.53
C VAL A 402 3.45 0.50 11.44
N PRO A 403 3.86 -0.67 10.92
CA PRO A 403 3.02 -1.89 10.74
C PRO A 403 2.57 -2.58 12.03
N THR A 404 1.47 -3.35 11.99
CA THR A 404 0.89 -4.17 13.07
C THR A 404 0.71 -5.65 12.65
N ASN A 405 0.00 -6.48 13.44
CA ASN A 405 -0.27 -7.90 13.10
C ASN A 405 -1.73 -8.10 12.65
N GLY A 406 -2.36 -7.09 12.07
CA GLY A 406 -3.65 -7.24 11.39
C GLY A 406 -3.72 -6.29 10.22
N ASP A 407 -4.75 -6.46 9.38
CA ASP A 407 -4.90 -5.78 8.09
C ASP A 407 -4.58 -4.27 8.15
N ASP A 408 -3.45 -3.90 7.57
CA ASP A 408 -2.88 -2.56 7.55
C ASP A 408 -2.91 -1.96 6.13
N LEU A 409 -2.93 -0.63 6.07
CA LEU A 409 -2.62 0.13 4.84
C LEU A 409 -1.32 0.88 5.07
N ILE A 410 -0.28 0.44 4.38
CA ILE A 410 1.09 0.97 4.46
C ILE A 410 1.38 1.69 3.15
N THR A 411 1.91 2.91 3.24
CA THR A 411 2.23 3.73 2.06
C THR A 411 3.63 4.29 2.23
N GLY A 412 4.48 4.03 1.25
CA GLY A 412 5.80 4.59 1.11
C GLY A 412 5.77 6.05 0.71
N THR A 413 6.89 6.51 0.22
CA THR A 413 7.16 7.87 -0.22
C THR A 413 7.72 7.85 -1.62
N SER A 414 8.01 9.04 -2.14
CA SER A 414 8.73 9.17 -3.41
C SER A 414 10.23 8.86 -3.35
N GLY A 415 10.71 8.11 -2.36
CA GLY A 415 12.08 7.61 -2.32
C GLY A 415 12.17 6.20 -1.78
N ASN A 416 13.33 5.57 -1.94
CA ASN A 416 13.54 4.16 -1.59
C ASN A 416 13.14 3.81 -0.15
N ASP A 417 12.10 3.00 -0.03
CA ASP A 417 11.49 2.58 1.20
C ASP A 417 11.75 1.09 1.52
N THR A 418 11.49 0.72 2.77
CA THR A 418 11.50 -0.67 3.21
C THR A 418 10.32 -0.89 4.12
N LEU A 419 9.30 -1.57 3.61
CA LEU A 419 7.98 -1.73 4.21
C LEU A 419 7.72 -3.23 4.42
N ALA A 420 7.04 -3.58 5.52
CA ALA A 420 6.66 -4.95 5.82
C ALA A 420 5.28 -4.96 6.49
N GLY A 421 4.35 -5.77 5.99
CA GLY A 421 2.99 -5.94 6.51
C GLY A 421 2.95 -6.65 7.87
N LEU A 422 3.79 -7.67 8.02
CA LEU A 422 3.80 -8.62 9.14
C LEU A 422 2.65 -9.63 8.99
N ALA A 423 1.82 -9.82 10.01
CA ALA A 423 0.67 -10.71 9.87
C ALA A 423 -0.57 -9.88 9.52
N GLY A 424 -1.43 -10.36 8.63
CA GLY A 424 -2.65 -9.63 8.27
C GLY A 424 -2.92 -9.76 6.78
N GLY A 425 -4.10 -9.37 6.32
CA GLY A 425 -4.29 -9.13 4.89
C GLY A 425 -4.01 -7.68 4.59
N ASP A 426 -2.76 -7.35 4.31
CA ASP A 426 -2.26 -5.98 4.25
C ASP A 426 -2.32 -5.39 2.84
N THR A 427 -2.35 -4.07 2.75
CA THR A 427 -2.17 -3.32 1.51
C THR A 427 -0.94 -2.44 1.64
N ILE A 428 0.06 -2.67 0.78
CA ILE A 428 1.35 -1.98 0.82
C ILE A 428 1.55 -1.27 -0.51
N LEU A 429 1.79 0.04 -0.48
CA LEU A 429 2.01 0.88 -1.65
C LEU A 429 3.41 1.50 -1.56
N GLY A 430 4.33 1.25 -2.50
CA GLY A 430 5.70 1.83 -2.49
C GLY A 430 5.74 3.30 -2.92
N ASP A 431 4.90 3.68 -3.88
CA ASP A 431 4.84 5.01 -4.53
C ASP A 431 5.98 5.21 -5.54
N ALA A 432 7.07 5.88 -5.22
CA ALA A 432 8.17 6.02 -6.18
C ALA A 432 9.50 5.81 -5.47
N GLY A 433 10.46 5.14 -6.08
CA GLY A 433 11.66 4.73 -5.36
C GLY A 433 12.20 3.43 -5.91
N ASN A 434 13.18 2.88 -5.20
CA ASN A 434 13.51 1.47 -5.39
C ASN A 434 13.25 0.85 -4.03
N ASP A 435 12.09 0.26 -3.89
CA ASP A 435 11.48 -0.10 -2.62
C ASP A 435 11.67 -1.59 -2.33
N LEU A 436 11.63 -1.92 -1.04
CA LEU A 436 11.60 -3.30 -0.57
C LEU A 436 10.30 -3.51 0.21
N LEU A 437 9.35 -4.22 -0.37
CA LEU A 437 7.99 -4.40 0.15
C LEU A 437 7.76 -5.88 0.49
N LYS A 438 7.26 -6.18 1.69
CA LYS A 438 7.03 -7.55 2.17
C LYS A 438 5.62 -7.71 2.75
N GLY A 439 4.83 -8.65 2.26
CA GLY A 439 3.52 -9.01 2.81
C GLY A 439 3.67 -9.77 4.13
N GLU A 440 4.34 -10.91 4.06
CA GLU A 440 4.69 -11.86 5.13
C GLU A 440 3.63 -12.97 5.36
N GLU A 441 2.68 -12.84 6.28
CA GLU A 441 1.66 -13.89 6.49
C GLU A 441 0.26 -13.43 6.06
N ASN A 442 -0.50 -14.32 5.41
CA ASN A 442 -1.87 -14.16 4.89
C ASN A 442 -1.92 -13.46 3.53
N ASN A 443 -3.10 -12.99 3.13
CA ASN A 443 -3.35 -12.57 1.75
C ASN A 443 -3.12 -11.06 1.59
N ASP A 444 -2.02 -10.70 0.97
CA ASP A 444 -1.55 -9.34 0.85
C ASP A 444 -1.76 -8.74 -0.55
N SER A 445 -1.83 -7.41 -0.61
CA SER A 445 -1.86 -6.63 -1.84
C SER A 445 -0.70 -5.65 -1.84
N ILE A 446 0.27 -5.83 -2.74
CA ILE A 446 1.51 -5.06 -2.78
C ILE A 446 1.64 -4.38 -4.14
N GLU A 447 1.83 -3.06 -4.14
CA GLU A 447 2.08 -2.23 -5.34
C GLU A 447 3.44 -1.55 -5.18
N GLY A 448 4.38 -1.79 -6.09
CA GLY A 448 5.72 -1.19 -6.13
C GLY A 448 5.67 0.29 -6.47
N GLY A 449 5.23 0.59 -7.69
CA GLY A 449 5.05 1.95 -8.18
C GLY A 449 6.15 2.34 -9.17
N ASP A 450 6.64 3.58 -9.11
CA ASP A 450 7.68 4.08 -10.02
C ASP A 450 9.09 3.73 -9.47
N GLY A 451 9.82 2.84 -10.14
CA GLY A 451 11.24 2.59 -10.01
C GLY A 451 11.53 1.10 -9.90
N ASN A 452 12.73 0.70 -9.46
CA ASN A 452 13.12 -0.72 -9.49
C ASN A 452 12.93 -1.34 -8.11
N ASP A 453 11.81 -2.00 -7.92
CA ASP A 453 11.30 -2.46 -6.63
C ASP A 453 11.58 -3.96 -6.38
N THR A 454 11.47 -4.36 -5.13
CA THR A 454 11.54 -5.76 -4.69
C THR A 454 10.33 -6.07 -3.83
N LEU A 455 9.44 -6.93 -4.32
CA LEU A 455 8.18 -7.31 -3.67
C LEU A 455 8.23 -8.79 -3.27
N GLU A 456 7.89 -9.09 -2.02
CA GLU A 456 7.81 -10.45 -1.49
C GLU A 456 6.44 -10.69 -0.83
N GLY A 457 5.61 -11.59 -1.37
CA GLY A 457 4.32 -12.00 -0.78
C GLY A 457 4.54 -12.85 0.47
N ASN A 458 5.31 -13.93 0.33
CA ASN A 458 5.59 -14.97 1.32
C ASN A 458 4.41 -15.94 1.50
N GLU A 459 3.84 -16.12 2.71
CA GLU A 459 2.78 -17.12 2.93
C GLU A 459 1.41 -16.48 2.65
N GLY A 460 0.65 -16.92 1.66
CA GLY A 460 -0.54 -16.17 1.33
C GLY A 460 -1.39 -16.69 0.19
N VAL A 461 -2.22 -15.80 -0.32
CA VAL A 461 -2.73 -15.80 -1.70
C VAL A 461 -2.72 -14.32 -2.03
N ASP A 462 -1.65 -13.92 -2.67
CA ASP A 462 -1.18 -12.55 -2.72
C ASP A 462 -1.41 -11.93 -4.10
N THR A 463 -1.38 -10.60 -4.13
CA THR A 463 -1.43 -9.82 -5.35
C THR A 463 -0.25 -8.86 -5.36
N LEU A 464 0.71 -9.09 -6.24
CA LEU A 464 1.91 -8.26 -6.39
C LEU A 464 1.92 -7.56 -7.75
N LEU A 465 2.09 -6.24 -7.75
CA LEU A 465 2.20 -5.39 -8.95
C LEU A 465 3.50 -4.58 -8.87
N GLY A 466 4.44 -4.79 -9.81
CA GLY A 466 5.69 -4.01 -9.89
C GLY A 466 5.44 -2.56 -10.32
N GLU A 467 4.66 -2.41 -11.39
CA GLU A 467 4.31 -1.15 -12.05
C GLU A 467 5.37 -0.62 -13.02
N ALA A 468 6.26 0.29 -12.64
CA ALA A 468 7.12 0.96 -13.61
C ALA A 468 8.60 0.96 -13.19
N GLY A 469 9.38 0.08 -13.78
CA GLY A 469 10.82 -0.04 -13.60
C GLY A 469 11.24 -1.49 -13.76
N ASP A 470 12.50 -1.81 -13.51
CA ASP A 470 12.97 -3.20 -13.58
C ASP A 470 12.80 -3.84 -12.18
N ASP A 471 11.72 -4.57 -11.98
CA ASP A 471 11.24 -5.04 -10.68
C ASP A 471 11.61 -6.51 -10.40
N SER A 472 11.61 -6.87 -9.12
CA SER A 472 11.78 -8.26 -8.65
C SER A 472 10.62 -8.66 -7.76
N LEU A 473 9.78 -9.58 -8.21
CA LEU A 473 8.59 -10.03 -7.50
C LEU A 473 8.72 -11.53 -7.14
N ASN A 474 8.33 -11.91 -5.92
CA ASN A 474 8.24 -13.30 -5.47
C ASN A 474 6.93 -13.50 -4.69
N GLY A 475 6.06 -14.41 -5.16
CA GLY A 475 4.75 -14.69 -4.56
C GLY A 475 4.91 -15.46 -3.26
N GLY A 476 5.56 -16.62 -3.32
CA GLY A 476 5.90 -17.43 -2.15
C GLY A 476 5.05 -18.69 -2.09
N ASP A 477 4.41 -18.96 -0.96
CA ASP A 477 3.49 -20.08 -0.79
C ASP A 477 2.05 -19.58 -1.04
N GLY A 478 1.29 -20.16 -1.96
CA GLY A 478 -0.09 -19.75 -2.23
C GLY A 478 -0.44 -19.73 -3.71
N ASP A 479 -1.73 -19.70 -4.05
CA ASP A 479 -2.17 -19.48 -5.43
C ASP A 479 -2.18 -17.96 -5.74
N ASP A 480 -1.04 -17.40 -6.17
CA ASP A 480 -0.79 -15.96 -6.23
C ASP A 480 -1.12 -15.33 -7.59
N PHE A 481 -1.23 -13.99 -7.59
CA PHE A 481 -1.30 -13.18 -8.81
C PHE A 481 -0.18 -12.15 -8.85
N LEU A 482 0.69 -12.24 -9.86
CA LEU A 482 1.85 -11.37 -10.01
C LEU A 482 1.88 -10.69 -11.38
N ARG A 483 2.28 -9.42 -11.40
CA ARG A 483 2.49 -8.66 -12.63
C ARG A 483 3.67 -7.69 -12.50
N GLY A 484 4.70 -7.84 -13.33
CA GLY A 484 5.84 -6.90 -13.37
C GLY A 484 5.45 -5.50 -13.86
N ASP A 485 4.60 -5.46 -14.89
CA ASP A 485 4.25 -4.29 -15.69
C ASP A 485 5.42 -3.77 -16.53
N ALA A 486 5.89 -2.53 -16.37
CA ALA A 486 6.72 -1.86 -17.37
C ALA A 486 8.21 -1.84 -17.02
N GLY A 487 9.03 -2.63 -17.69
CA GLY A 487 10.49 -2.69 -17.48
C GLY A 487 11.02 -4.09 -17.73
N ASP A 488 12.31 -4.33 -17.48
CA ASP A 488 12.89 -5.68 -17.60
C ASP A 488 12.76 -6.41 -16.24
N ASP A 489 11.65 -7.10 -16.01
CA ASP A 489 11.24 -7.63 -14.71
C ASP A 489 11.72 -9.06 -14.44
N THR A 490 11.78 -9.44 -13.17
CA THR A 490 11.90 -10.83 -12.73
C THR A 490 10.74 -11.17 -11.80
N VAL A 491 9.88 -12.10 -12.21
CA VAL A 491 8.63 -12.43 -11.51
C VAL A 491 8.59 -13.93 -11.24
N GLU A 492 8.51 -14.33 -9.97
CA GLU A 492 8.49 -15.72 -9.50
C GLU A 492 7.20 -16.01 -8.72
N GLY A 493 6.39 -17.00 -9.16
CA GLY A 493 5.17 -17.43 -8.48
C GLY A 493 5.47 -18.08 -7.14
N GLY A 494 6.13 -19.24 -7.16
CA GLY A 494 6.55 -19.97 -5.98
C GLY A 494 5.83 -21.32 -5.86
N ASP A 495 5.36 -21.68 -4.68
CA ASP A 495 4.60 -22.91 -4.42
C ASP A 495 3.08 -22.60 -4.51
N GLY A 496 2.38 -23.10 -5.52
CA GLY A 496 0.95 -22.87 -5.70
C GLY A 496 0.55 -22.89 -7.16
N ASN A 497 -0.73 -22.67 -7.47
CA ASN A 497 -1.17 -22.52 -8.86
C ASN A 497 -1.25 -21.03 -9.18
N ASP A 498 -0.18 -20.51 -9.74
CA ASP A 498 0.09 -19.10 -9.83
C ASP A 498 -0.33 -18.51 -11.18
N LYS A 499 -0.45 -17.19 -11.17
CA LYS A 499 -0.68 -16.37 -12.34
C LYS A 499 0.41 -15.32 -12.43
N VAL A 500 1.40 -15.58 -13.28
CA VAL A 500 2.62 -14.79 -13.34
C VAL A 500 2.73 -14.15 -14.72
N PHE A 501 2.74 -12.82 -14.77
CA PHE A 501 2.76 -12.09 -16.04
C PHE A 501 3.78 -10.96 -16.03
N ALA A 502 4.35 -10.66 -17.19
CA ALA A 502 5.01 -9.40 -17.49
C ALA A 502 4.03 -8.24 -17.32
N GLY A 503 3.20 -7.95 -18.31
CA GLY A 503 2.17 -6.91 -18.19
C GLY A 503 1.46 -6.62 -19.50
N ARG A 504 0.25 -6.07 -19.45
CA ARG A 504 -0.45 -5.74 -20.71
C ARG A 504 0.18 -4.50 -21.35
N GLY A 505 0.90 -4.73 -22.44
CA GLY A 505 1.50 -3.65 -23.21
C GLY A 505 2.90 -3.27 -22.72
N ASP A 506 3.46 -4.08 -21.83
CA ASP A 506 4.89 -4.08 -21.57
C ASP A 506 5.69 -4.44 -22.84
N MET A 507 6.95 -4.01 -22.87
CA MET A 507 7.92 -4.17 -23.95
C MET A 507 9.33 -4.55 -23.42
N GLY A 508 9.45 -4.90 -22.14
CA GLY A 508 10.69 -5.31 -21.50
C GLY A 508 11.15 -6.69 -21.95
N ASP A 509 12.37 -7.07 -21.62
CA ASP A 509 12.85 -8.45 -21.77
C ASP A 509 12.79 -9.13 -20.39
N ASP A 510 11.72 -9.87 -20.10
CA ASP A 510 11.40 -10.35 -18.76
C ASP A 510 11.91 -11.75 -18.41
N ILE A 511 11.97 -12.06 -17.12
CA ILE A 511 12.16 -13.42 -16.59
C ILE A 511 10.95 -13.81 -15.76
N ILE A 512 10.19 -14.80 -16.23
CA ILE A 512 8.99 -15.32 -15.58
C ILE A 512 9.24 -16.75 -15.10
N LEU A 513 9.00 -17.01 -13.82
CA LEU A 513 9.11 -18.34 -13.20
C LEU A 513 7.77 -18.71 -12.55
N GLY A 514 7.18 -19.85 -12.92
CA GLY A 514 5.98 -20.39 -12.27
C GLY A 514 6.32 -20.94 -10.89
N GLY A 515 7.11 -22.01 -10.86
CA GLY A 515 7.58 -22.63 -9.63
C GLY A 515 7.01 -24.04 -9.46
N ALA A 516 6.19 -24.27 -8.45
CA ALA A 516 5.60 -25.56 -8.18
C ALA A 516 4.07 -25.48 -8.11
N GLY A 517 3.39 -26.06 -9.10
CA GLY A 517 1.94 -26.16 -9.20
C GLY A 517 1.52 -26.04 -10.65
N ASP A 518 0.21 -25.95 -10.91
CA ASP A 518 -0.28 -25.81 -12.28
C ASP A 518 -0.39 -24.32 -12.62
N ASP A 519 0.65 -23.74 -13.22
CA ASP A 519 0.80 -22.29 -13.37
C ASP A 519 0.27 -21.74 -14.70
N THR A 520 -0.04 -20.44 -14.73
CA THR A 520 -0.32 -19.71 -15.97
C THR A 520 0.64 -18.54 -16.12
N LEU A 521 1.47 -18.58 -17.17
CA LEU A 521 2.60 -17.69 -17.36
C LEU A 521 2.47 -16.85 -18.64
N GLY A 522 2.95 -15.60 -18.64
CA GLY A 522 3.12 -14.90 -19.92
C GLY A 522 4.02 -13.66 -19.97
N GLY A 523 4.80 -13.55 -21.06
CA GLY A 523 5.83 -12.52 -21.30
C GLY A 523 5.36 -11.25 -22.03
N ALA A 524 4.23 -11.31 -22.75
CA ALA A 524 3.64 -10.18 -23.45
C ALA A 524 4.41 -9.64 -24.69
N GLN A 525 5.22 -8.61 -24.59
CA GLN A 525 6.10 -8.20 -25.71
C GLN A 525 7.49 -8.02 -25.14
N GLY A 526 8.51 -8.49 -25.84
CA GLY A 526 9.82 -8.63 -25.22
C GLY A 526 10.59 -9.76 -25.84
N ASN A 527 11.83 -9.97 -25.44
CA ASN A 527 12.51 -11.25 -25.63
C ASN A 527 12.55 -11.94 -24.27
N ASP A 528 11.47 -12.64 -23.95
CA ASP A 528 11.19 -13.08 -22.59
C ASP A 528 11.78 -14.46 -22.32
N GLN A 529 12.07 -14.76 -21.06
CA GLN A 529 12.45 -16.08 -20.59
C GLN A 529 11.39 -16.59 -19.62
N ILE A 530 10.69 -17.65 -19.99
CA ILE A 530 9.59 -18.24 -19.23
C ILE A 530 9.99 -19.66 -18.80
N PHE A 531 9.85 -19.94 -17.51
CA PHE A 531 10.13 -21.25 -16.91
C PHE A 531 8.91 -21.73 -16.13
N GLY A 532 8.23 -22.79 -16.57
CA GLY A 532 7.08 -23.39 -15.88
C GLY A 532 7.44 -23.87 -14.48
N GLY A 533 8.43 -24.75 -14.41
CA GLY A 533 8.83 -25.37 -13.14
C GLY A 533 8.24 -26.77 -13.06
N THR A 534 7.59 -27.13 -11.95
CA THR A 534 6.92 -28.43 -11.81
C THR A 534 5.42 -28.28 -11.76
N GLY A 535 4.70 -29.23 -12.34
CA GLY A 535 3.24 -29.17 -12.49
C GLY A 535 2.85 -28.97 -13.95
N SER A 536 1.54 -28.91 -14.22
CA SER A 536 1.02 -28.81 -15.59
C SER A 536 0.77 -27.35 -15.96
N ASP A 537 1.72 -26.76 -16.67
CA ASP A 537 1.79 -25.31 -16.89
C ASP A 537 1.18 -24.86 -18.23
N GLU A 538 0.69 -23.61 -18.27
CA GLU A 538 0.23 -22.93 -19.48
C GLU A 538 1.02 -21.63 -19.71
N SER A 539 1.90 -21.61 -20.72
CA SER A 539 2.84 -20.50 -20.98
C SER A 539 2.60 -19.81 -22.32
N PHE A 540 2.73 -18.47 -22.30
CA PHE A 540 2.56 -17.61 -23.47
C PHE A 540 3.71 -16.60 -23.62
N GLY A 541 4.56 -16.73 -24.64
CA GLY A 541 5.66 -15.78 -24.90
C GLY A 541 5.12 -14.39 -25.27
N GLY A 542 4.51 -14.29 -26.44
CA GLY A 542 3.84 -13.11 -26.93
C GLY A 542 4.47 -12.57 -28.21
N SER A 543 5.28 -11.52 -28.14
CA SER A 543 5.92 -10.93 -29.32
C SER A 543 7.35 -10.52 -29.05
N GLY A 544 8.26 -10.88 -29.95
CA GLY A 544 9.70 -10.80 -29.79
C GLY A 544 10.26 -12.22 -29.63
N ASN A 545 11.57 -12.38 -29.44
CA ASN A 545 12.20 -13.70 -29.51
C ASN A 545 12.25 -14.34 -28.13
N ASP A 546 11.29 -15.21 -27.85
CA ASP A 546 11.06 -15.74 -26.51
C ASP A 546 11.76 -17.09 -26.30
N LEU A 547 12.15 -17.37 -25.07
CA LEU A 547 12.55 -18.69 -24.59
C LEU A 547 11.49 -19.19 -23.62
N ILE A 548 10.84 -20.30 -23.94
CA ILE A 548 9.94 -21.03 -23.03
C ILE A 548 10.59 -22.37 -22.71
N ASP A 549 10.85 -22.62 -21.44
CA ASP A 549 11.47 -23.83 -20.93
C ASP A 549 10.59 -24.50 -19.86
N GLU A 550 9.86 -25.53 -20.29
CA GLU A 550 8.98 -26.35 -19.47
C GLU A 550 9.69 -27.62 -18.96
N SER A 551 11.03 -27.67 -18.98
CA SER A 551 11.83 -28.86 -18.59
C SER A 551 11.91 -29.10 -17.07
N GLY A 552 10.77 -28.99 -16.41
CA GLY A 552 10.52 -29.36 -15.03
C GLY A 552 11.12 -30.70 -14.60
N THR A 553 11.24 -30.90 -13.29
CA THR A 553 11.77 -32.17 -12.77
C THR A 553 10.73 -33.28 -12.63
N ASP A 554 9.50 -33.01 -13.02
CA ASP A 554 8.39 -33.94 -13.13
C ASP A 554 8.01 -34.17 -14.60
N ALA A 555 7.25 -35.23 -14.83
CA ALA A 555 6.79 -35.63 -16.17
C ALA A 555 5.35 -35.17 -16.39
N SER A 556 5.09 -33.89 -16.11
CA SER A 556 3.79 -33.24 -16.26
C SER A 556 3.55 -32.87 -17.73
N SER A 557 2.28 -32.75 -18.12
CA SER A 557 1.93 -32.31 -19.48
C SER A 557 1.73 -30.80 -19.49
N ASN A 558 2.46 -30.10 -20.35
CA ASN A 558 2.50 -28.65 -20.44
C ASN A 558 1.88 -28.14 -21.76
N THR A 559 1.51 -26.87 -21.77
CA THR A 559 1.04 -26.17 -22.97
C THR A 559 1.81 -24.86 -23.15
N ALA A 560 2.57 -24.72 -24.24
CA ALA A 560 3.39 -23.55 -24.50
C ALA A 560 3.12 -22.96 -25.89
N TRP A 561 2.94 -21.63 -25.95
CA TRP A 561 2.75 -20.87 -27.19
C TRP A 561 3.65 -19.64 -27.20
N ALA A 562 4.73 -19.65 -27.99
CA ALA A 562 5.69 -18.55 -27.98
C ALA A 562 5.21 -17.28 -28.71
N GLY A 563 4.42 -17.39 -29.77
CA GLY A 563 3.75 -16.23 -30.36
C GLY A 563 4.43 -15.71 -31.63
N ALA A 564 5.08 -14.55 -31.58
CA ALA A 564 5.63 -13.92 -32.78
C ALA A 564 7.07 -13.50 -32.58
N GLY A 565 8.02 -14.17 -33.23
CA GLY A 565 9.44 -13.97 -32.99
C GLY A 565 10.26 -15.05 -33.67
N GLN A 566 11.52 -15.17 -33.30
CA GLN A 566 12.27 -16.40 -33.54
C GLN A 566 12.47 -17.04 -32.18
N ASP A 567 11.56 -17.94 -31.84
CA ASP A 567 11.36 -18.39 -30.48
C ASP A 567 12.07 -19.72 -30.23
N THR A 568 12.27 -20.06 -28.97
CA THR A 568 12.73 -21.38 -28.53
C THR A 568 11.74 -21.94 -27.51
N VAL A 569 11.17 -23.10 -27.79
CA VAL A 569 10.20 -23.78 -26.92
C VAL A 569 10.72 -25.18 -26.59
N ILE A 570 10.77 -25.51 -25.30
CA ILE A 570 11.23 -26.80 -24.78
C ILE A 570 10.12 -27.37 -23.89
N GLY A 571 9.54 -28.52 -24.24
CA GLY A 571 8.43 -29.16 -23.50
C GLY A 571 8.87 -29.94 -22.26
N GLY A 572 9.98 -30.68 -22.35
CA GLY A 572 10.53 -31.42 -21.21
C GLY A 572 10.08 -32.87 -21.17
N ASP A 573 9.88 -33.43 -19.98
CA ASP A 573 9.26 -34.75 -19.82
C ASP A 573 7.74 -34.53 -19.71
N GLY A 574 6.91 -35.27 -20.45
CA GLY A 574 5.47 -34.99 -20.49
C GLY A 574 4.84 -35.37 -21.81
N ASP A 575 3.51 -35.47 -21.87
CA ASP A 575 2.82 -35.43 -23.18
C ASP A 575 2.42 -33.96 -23.41
N ASP A 576 3.22 -33.21 -24.18
CA ASP A 576 3.12 -31.74 -24.28
C ASP A 576 2.40 -31.23 -25.53
N VAL A 577 1.92 -29.98 -25.47
CA VAL A 577 1.36 -29.27 -26.62
C VAL A 577 2.10 -27.96 -26.83
N LEU A 578 2.90 -27.89 -27.89
CA LEU A 578 3.88 -26.81 -28.09
C LEU A 578 3.63 -26.08 -29.40
N GLY A 579 3.92 -24.77 -29.41
CA GLY A 579 4.00 -24.01 -30.65
C GLY A 579 4.90 -22.79 -30.59
N GLY A 580 5.67 -22.60 -31.66
CA GLY A 580 6.50 -21.42 -31.91
C GLY A 580 5.65 -20.21 -32.26
N GLY A 581 5.02 -20.21 -33.42
CA GLY A 581 3.98 -19.28 -33.81
C GLY A 581 4.27 -18.61 -35.14
N ALA A 582 4.92 -17.44 -35.15
CA ALA A 582 5.26 -16.72 -36.36
C ALA A 582 6.71 -16.27 -36.34
N GLY A 583 7.46 -16.63 -37.38
CA GLY A 583 8.90 -16.46 -37.48
C GLY A 583 9.60 -17.81 -37.35
N ALA A 584 10.94 -17.80 -37.37
CA ALA A 584 11.73 -19.02 -37.54
C ALA A 584 12.09 -19.60 -36.17
N ASP A 585 11.35 -20.61 -35.75
CA ASP A 585 11.31 -21.08 -34.38
C ASP A 585 12.09 -22.39 -34.17
N LEU A 586 12.52 -22.64 -32.93
CA LEU A 586 13.05 -23.91 -32.47
C LEU A 586 12.08 -24.52 -31.46
N VAL A 587 11.52 -25.69 -31.75
CA VAL A 587 10.61 -26.39 -30.83
C VAL A 587 11.11 -27.81 -30.56
N SER A 588 11.30 -28.14 -29.28
CA SER A 588 11.64 -29.50 -28.79
C SER A 588 10.50 -30.01 -27.91
N GLY A 589 9.95 -31.18 -28.25
CA GLY A 589 9.00 -31.92 -27.42
C GLY A 589 9.67 -32.40 -26.13
N GLY A 590 10.60 -33.33 -26.28
CA GLY A 590 11.33 -33.91 -25.15
C GLY A 590 10.89 -35.36 -24.96
N ALA A 591 10.62 -35.79 -23.73
CA ALA A 591 10.23 -37.17 -23.47
C ALA A 591 8.71 -37.31 -23.23
N GLY A 592 8.02 -37.94 -24.16
CA GLY A 592 6.61 -38.31 -24.08
C GLY A 592 5.98 -38.19 -25.45
N ASN A 593 4.66 -38.17 -25.55
CA ASN A 593 3.98 -38.12 -26.85
C ASN A 593 3.50 -36.69 -27.10
N ASP A 594 4.32 -35.94 -27.80
CA ASP A 594 4.17 -34.50 -27.93
C ASP A 594 3.39 -34.11 -29.17
N VAL A 595 2.80 -32.92 -29.14
CA VAL A 595 2.13 -32.32 -30.29
C VAL A 595 2.73 -30.95 -30.58
N ILE A 596 3.39 -30.83 -31.73
CA ILE A 596 4.15 -29.64 -32.11
C ILE A 596 3.45 -28.89 -33.26
N TYR A 597 3.17 -27.59 -33.03
CA TYR A 597 2.54 -26.65 -33.96
C TYR A 597 3.37 -25.35 -34.05
N PRO A 598 4.43 -25.28 -34.86
CA PRO A 598 5.26 -24.08 -34.98
C PRO A 598 4.56 -22.92 -35.70
N GLY A 599 3.43 -23.15 -36.38
CA GLY A 599 2.68 -22.08 -37.01
C GLY A 599 2.14 -22.44 -38.38
N ALA A 600 1.47 -21.49 -39.02
CA ALA A 600 1.00 -21.61 -40.42
C ALA A 600 1.65 -20.56 -41.33
N GLY A 601 2.71 -19.90 -40.85
CA GLY A 601 3.50 -18.91 -41.59
C GLY A 601 4.29 -19.55 -42.74
N PRO A 602 5.08 -18.76 -43.49
CA PRO A 602 6.05 -19.26 -44.47
C PRO A 602 7.47 -19.31 -43.87
N ASP A 603 7.57 -19.52 -42.56
CA ASP A 603 8.77 -19.32 -41.78
C ASP A 603 9.53 -20.64 -41.62
N ASN A 604 10.85 -20.60 -41.49
CA ASN A 604 11.67 -21.81 -41.55
C ASN A 604 11.98 -22.33 -40.15
N ASP A 605 11.29 -23.38 -39.74
CA ASP A 605 11.33 -23.86 -38.36
C ASP A 605 12.27 -25.05 -38.16
N THR A 606 12.72 -25.25 -36.92
CA THR A 606 13.46 -26.45 -36.47
C THR A 606 12.64 -27.16 -35.42
N LEU A 607 12.21 -28.39 -35.70
CA LEU A 607 11.26 -29.14 -34.89
C LEU A 607 11.87 -30.48 -34.49
N ASN A 608 11.91 -30.77 -33.19
CA ASN A 608 12.38 -32.05 -32.68
C ASN A 608 11.29 -32.67 -31.79
N GLY A 609 10.82 -33.87 -32.12
CA GLY A 609 9.93 -34.64 -31.23
C GLY A 609 10.70 -35.18 -30.02
N GLU A 610 11.90 -35.69 -30.28
CA GLU A 610 12.79 -36.35 -29.32
C GLU A 610 12.34 -37.77 -28.93
N ALA A 611 11.66 -37.99 -27.83
CA ALA A 611 11.44 -39.34 -27.29
C ALA A 611 9.98 -39.63 -26.95
N GLY A 612 9.25 -40.17 -27.90
CA GLY A 612 7.97 -40.82 -27.74
C GLY A 612 7.25 -40.83 -29.09
N ASN A 613 5.94 -41.02 -29.10
CA ASN A 613 5.21 -41.07 -30.37
C ASN A 613 4.64 -39.68 -30.67
N ASP A 614 5.42 -38.89 -31.39
CA ASP A 614 5.16 -37.46 -31.54
C ASP A 614 4.28 -37.16 -32.75
N THR A 615 3.56 -36.04 -32.68
CA THR A 615 2.80 -35.51 -33.81
C THR A 615 3.31 -34.11 -34.17
N ILE A 616 3.91 -33.97 -35.35
CA ILE A 616 4.55 -32.72 -35.79
C ILE A 616 3.81 -32.13 -36.98
N PHE A 617 3.44 -30.85 -36.91
CA PHE A 617 2.79 -30.10 -37.98
C PHE A 617 3.62 -28.91 -38.45
N ALA A 618 4.59 -29.11 -39.35
CA ALA A 618 5.56 -28.06 -39.70
C ALA A 618 4.98 -26.82 -40.43
N GLY A 619 3.83 -26.94 -41.09
CA GLY A 619 3.15 -25.77 -41.65
C GLY A 619 3.70 -25.37 -43.01
N GLY A 620 4.52 -24.32 -43.10
CA GLY A 620 5.16 -23.97 -44.36
C GLY A 620 6.34 -23.05 -44.18
N GLY A 621 7.25 -23.05 -45.14
CA GLY A 621 8.63 -22.63 -44.92
C GLY A 621 9.57 -23.74 -45.41
N ASP A 622 10.88 -23.50 -45.37
CA ASP A 622 11.85 -24.59 -45.59
C ASP A 622 12.28 -25.12 -44.21
N ASP A 623 11.64 -26.19 -43.74
CA ASP A 623 11.71 -26.66 -42.35
C ASP A 623 12.78 -27.76 -42.13
N LEU A 624 13.31 -27.84 -40.91
CA LEU A 624 14.16 -28.94 -40.43
C LEU A 624 13.42 -29.72 -39.34
N ILE A 625 13.11 -30.99 -39.60
CA ILE A 625 12.28 -31.81 -38.73
C ILE A 625 13.02 -33.10 -38.35
N ASP A 626 13.03 -33.44 -37.07
CA ASP A 626 13.49 -34.73 -36.53
C ASP A 626 12.43 -35.30 -35.59
N GLY A 627 11.80 -36.42 -35.94
CA GLY A 627 10.83 -37.11 -35.07
C GLY A 627 11.52 -37.61 -33.80
N GLY A 628 12.63 -38.34 -33.97
CA GLY A 628 13.47 -38.79 -32.89
C GLY A 628 13.30 -40.29 -32.63
N THR A 629 12.82 -40.68 -31.46
CA THR A 629 12.59 -42.08 -31.10
C THR A 629 11.13 -42.31 -30.76
N GLY A 630 10.51 -43.32 -31.37
CA GLY A 630 9.11 -43.66 -31.19
C GLY A 630 8.42 -43.75 -32.54
N ASP A 631 7.12 -44.04 -32.56
CA ASP A 631 6.37 -44.12 -33.81
C ASP A 631 5.76 -42.75 -34.12
N ASP A 632 6.42 -41.94 -34.94
CA ASP A 632 6.10 -40.52 -35.14
C ASP A 632 5.13 -40.29 -36.30
N LEU A 633 4.33 -39.22 -36.19
CA LEU A 633 3.43 -38.74 -37.23
C LEU A 633 3.81 -37.31 -37.65
N ILE A 634 4.43 -37.19 -38.84
CA ILE A 634 4.96 -35.92 -39.33
C ILE A 634 4.15 -35.44 -40.52
N PHE A 635 3.64 -34.20 -40.44
CA PHE A 635 3.07 -33.45 -41.54
C PHE A 635 4.03 -32.32 -41.93
N ASN A 636 4.84 -32.52 -42.97
CA ASN A 636 5.95 -31.59 -43.29
C ASN A 636 5.48 -30.24 -43.83
N GLY A 637 4.31 -30.17 -44.46
CA GLY A 637 3.78 -28.89 -44.90
C GLY A 637 4.33 -28.42 -46.25
N ALA A 638 4.48 -27.11 -46.44
CA ALA A 638 4.81 -26.53 -47.74
C ALA A 638 6.15 -25.78 -47.74
N GLY A 639 7.10 -26.24 -48.56
CA GLY A 639 8.33 -25.55 -48.88
C GLY A 639 9.42 -26.56 -49.22
N THR A 640 10.68 -26.30 -48.90
CA THR A 640 11.78 -27.21 -49.23
C THR A 640 12.29 -27.84 -47.95
N ASP A 641 11.61 -28.89 -47.49
CA ASP A 641 11.82 -29.40 -46.14
C ASP A 641 12.92 -30.47 -46.06
N THR A 642 13.53 -30.61 -44.89
CA THR A 642 14.41 -31.72 -44.53
C THR A 642 13.85 -32.43 -43.32
N VAL A 643 13.45 -33.69 -43.50
CA VAL A 643 12.72 -34.46 -42.50
C VAL A 643 13.42 -35.78 -42.20
N SER A 644 13.55 -36.09 -40.93
CA SER A 644 13.99 -37.37 -40.36
C SER A 644 12.87 -37.93 -39.49
N GLY A 645 12.43 -39.17 -39.74
CA GLY A 645 11.56 -39.91 -38.82
C GLY A 645 12.35 -40.28 -37.56
N GLY A 646 13.44 -41.02 -37.76
CA GLY A 646 14.40 -41.32 -36.70
C GLY A 646 14.43 -42.82 -36.42
N SER A 647 14.08 -43.25 -35.22
CA SER A 647 13.96 -44.67 -34.90
C SER A 647 12.54 -44.99 -34.47
N GLY A 648 11.91 -45.96 -35.14
CA GLY A 648 10.54 -46.36 -34.86
C GLY A 648 9.79 -46.55 -36.17
N SER A 649 8.48 -46.80 -36.12
CA SER A 649 7.68 -46.96 -37.34
C SER A 649 7.00 -45.66 -37.69
N ASP A 650 7.70 -44.79 -38.43
CA ASP A 650 7.28 -43.42 -38.63
C ASP A 650 6.33 -43.26 -39.81
N THR A 651 5.49 -42.23 -39.77
CA THR A 651 4.60 -41.85 -40.87
C THR A 651 4.84 -40.41 -41.26
N ILE A 652 5.43 -40.21 -42.44
CA ILE A 652 5.74 -38.89 -43.00
C ILE A 652 4.77 -38.57 -44.14
N TRP A 653 3.98 -37.52 -43.94
CA TRP A 653 3.07 -36.96 -44.92
C TRP A 653 3.72 -35.79 -45.67
N GLY A 654 4.16 -36.08 -46.89
CA GLY A 654 4.61 -35.09 -47.85
C GLY A 654 3.48 -34.15 -48.29
N ALA A 655 3.75 -32.85 -48.27
CA ALA A 655 2.91 -31.80 -48.84
C ALA A 655 3.71 -31.00 -49.89
N GLY A 656 3.55 -29.68 -49.98
CA GLY A 656 3.88 -28.95 -51.20
C GLY A 656 5.27 -28.34 -51.25
N GLY A 657 6.19 -28.90 -52.02
CA GLY A 657 7.44 -28.26 -52.44
C GLY A 657 8.49 -29.27 -52.91
N ASP A 658 9.77 -29.08 -52.64
CA ASP A 658 10.80 -30.01 -53.13
C ASP A 658 11.57 -30.60 -51.94
N ASP A 659 11.00 -31.63 -51.31
CA ASP A 659 11.39 -32.08 -49.96
C ASP A 659 12.45 -33.19 -49.95
N GLN A 660 13.14 -33.35 -48.81
CA GLN A 660 14.02 -34.48 -48.50
C GLN A 660 13.52 -35.24 -47.26
N PHE A 661 13.26 -36.52 -47.43
CA PHE A 661 12.77 -37.43 -46.40
C PHE A 661 13.79 -38.53 -46.09
N THR A 662 14.00 -38.79 -44.81
CA THR A 662 14.76 -39.91 -44.27
C THR A 662 13.86 -40.63 -43.27
N GLY A 663 13.58 -41.91 -43.47
CA GLY A 663 12.76 -42.69 -42.54
C GLY A 663 13.56 -43.03 -41.28
N GLY A 664 14.76 -43.57 -41.49
CA GLY A 664 15.69 -43.95 -40.43
C GLY A 664 15.71 -45.45 -40.16
N ASP A 665 15.63 -45.84 -38.90
CA ASP A 665 15.60 -47.23 -38.44
C ASP A 665 14.14 -47.71 -38.30
N ASP A 666 13.88 -49.00 -38.53
CA ASP A 666 12.54 -49.62 -38.49
C ASP A 666 11.61 -49.23 -39.67
N ALA A 667 10.31 -49.51 -39.58
CA ALA A 667 9.42 -49.62 -40.75
C ALA A 667 8.59 -48.36 -40.99
N ASP A 668 9.03 -47.54 -41.94
CA ASP A 668 8.45 -46.21 -42.16
C ASP A 668 7.42 -46.15 -43.28
N THR A 669 6.55 -45.14 -43.26
CA THR A 669 5.52 -44.89 -44.26
C THR A 669 5.66 -43.49 -44.83
N PHE A 670 5.92 -43.39 -46.14
CA PHE A 670 5.96 -42.12 -46.86
C PHE A 670 4.66 -41.92 -47.65
N ALA A 671 3.88 -40.90 -47.30
CA ALA A 671 2.59 -40.60 -47.89
C ALA A 671 2.64 -39.31 -48.73
N PHE A 672 2.05 -39.32 -49.93
CA PHE A 672 2.10 -38.19 -50.88
C PHE A 672 0.74 -37.81 -51.44
N VAL A 673 0.53 -36.50 -51.65
CA VAL A 673 -0.66 -35.93 -52.28
C VAL A 673 -0.33 -35.19 -53.58
N GLN A 674 -1.37 -34.80 -54.33
CA GLN A 674 -1.24 -34.24 -55.68
C GLN A 674 -0.64 -32.81 -55.69
N ASN A 675 0.19 -32.52 -56.70
CA ASN A 675 0.92 -31.24 -56.87
C ASN A 675 1.87 -30.90 -55.72
N ASN A 676 2.49 -31.93 -55.15
CA ASN A 676 3.45 -31.80 -54.07
C ASN A 676 4.84 -31.36 -54.52
N GLY A 677 5.14 -31.30 -55.82
CA GLY A 677 6.47 -30.91 -56.30
C GLY A 677 7.42 -32.09 -56.51
N THR A 678 8.70 -31.96 -56.19
CA THR A 678 9.75 -32.97 -56.43
C THR A 678 10.43 -33.39 -55.13
N ASP A 679 9.98 -34.51 -54.59
CA ASP A 679 10.38 -35.01 -53.29
C ASP A 679 11.45 -36.09 -53.40
N THR A 680 12.34 -36.21 -52.42
CA THR A 680 13.42 -37.21 -52.39
C THR A 680 13.40 -38.01 -51.10
N ILE A 681 13.24 -39.34 -51.20
CA ILE A 681 13.44 -40.28 -50.09
C ILE A 681 14.86 -40.82 -50.17
N THR A 682 15.65 -40.62 -49.12
CA THR A 682 17.10 -40.85 -49.14
C THR A 682 17.53 -42.27 -48.73
N ASP A 683 16.68 -43.01 -48.01
CA ASP A 683 17.06 -44.27 -47.35
C ASP A 683 16.06 -45.43 -47.48
N PHE A 684 15.05 -45.31 -48.34
CA PHE A 684 13.99 -46.33 -48.52
C PHE A 684 14.51 -47.78 -48.58
N SER A 685 13.96 -48.66 -47.74
CA SER A 685 14.49 -49.98 -47.44
C SER A 685 13.41 -51.08 -47.36
N PHE A 686 13.40 -51.95 -48.36
CA PHE A 686 12.60 -53.18 -48.32
C PHE A 686 12.98 -54.14 -47.18
N ALA A 687 14.19 -53.99 -46.60
CA ALA A 687 14.64 -54.84 -45.50
C ALA A 687 14.06 -54.40 -44.16
N GLN A 688 13.87 -53.09 -43.99
CA GLN A 688 13.21 -52.45 -42.86
C GLN A 688 11.68 -52.50 -42.97
N LEU A 689 11.15 -52.74 -44.17
CA LEU A 689 9.71 -52.87 -44.50
C LEU A 689 9.01 -51.54 -44.75
N ASP A 690 9.75 -50.57 -45.29
CA ASP A 690 9.21 -49.26 -45.64
C ASP A 690 8.07 -49.35 -46.64
N LEU A 691 7.13 -48.43 -46.48
CA LEU A 691 5.88 -48.32 -47.20
C LEU A 691 5.79 -47.00 -47.96
N LEU A 692 5.18 -47.06 -49.13
CA LEU A 692 4.87 -45.93 -49.97
C LEU A 692 3.36 -45.83 -50.17
N ASN A 693 2.75 -44.79 -49.60
CA ASN A 693 1.34 -44.46 -49.76
C ASN A 693 1.18 -43.36 -50.82
N VAL A 694 0.78 -43.76 -52.03
CA VAL A 694 0.58 -42.86 -53.19
C VAL A 694 -0.88 -42.78 -53.63
N LEU A 695 -1.80 -43.11 -52.72
CA LEU A 695 -3.24 -42.99 -52.99
C LEU A 695 -3.62 -41.53 -53.30
N GLY A 696 -2.97 -40.57 -52.63
CA GLY A 696 -3.15 -39.13 -52.86
C GLY A 696 -2.72 -38.65 -54.25
N LEU A 697 -1.92 -39.44 -54.97
CA LEU A 697 -1.55 -39.21 -56.37
C LEU A 697 -2.55 -39.84 -57.36
N GLY A 698 -3.64 -40.41 -56.86
CA GLY A 698 -4.64 -41.11 -57.67
C GLY A 698 -4.18 -42.48 -58.18
N LEU A 699 -3.15 -43.07 -57.57
CA LEU A 699 -2.62 -44.40 -57.87
C LEU A 699 -3.20 -45.37 -56.85
N SER A 700 -4.20 -46.14 -57.24
CA SER A 700 -5.04 -46.95 -56.34
C SER A 700 -4.57 -48.39 -56.17
N SER A 701 -3.43 -48.75 -56.75
CA SER A 701 -2.84 -50.08 -56.63
C SER A 701 -1.34 -50.07 -56.88
N GLU A 702 -0.65 -51.04 -56.30
CA GLU A 702 0.77 -51.34 -56.56
C GLU A 702 1.10 -51.37 -58.07
N SER A 703 0.21 -51.94 -58.89
CA SER A 703 0.41 -52.01 -60.34
C SER A 703 0.36 -50.66 -61.05
N GLU A 704 -0.43 -49.72 -60.55
CA GLU A 704 -0.51 -48.35 -61.06
C GLU A 704 0.71 -47.54 -60.61
N ALA A 705 1.13 -47.70 -59.36
CA ALA A 705 2.36 -47.12 -58.83
C ALA A 705 3.60 -47.57 -59.61
N LEU A 706 3.78 -48.88 -59.82
CA LEU A 706 4.90 -49.42 -60.59
C LEU A 706 4.92 -48.94 -62.04
N ALA A 707 3.76 -48.73 -62.66
CA ALA A 707 3.66 -48.21 -64.03
C ALA A 707 4.03 -46.72 -64.14
N ALA A 708 4.00 -45.98 -63.03
CA ALA A 708 4.38 -44.57 -62.95
C ALA A 708 5.88 -44.37 -62.64
N MET A 709 6.62 -45.44 -62.35
CA MET A 709 8.05 -45.40 -62.01
C MET A 709 8.98 -45.50 -63.22
N THR A 710 10.10 -44.78 -63.18
CA THR A 710 11.19 -44.84 -64.17
C THR A 710 12.57 -44.75 -63.52
N ASP A 711 13.56 -45.46 -64.04
CA ASP A 711 14.95 -45.34 -63.56
C ASP A 711 15.64 -44.12 -64.19
N VAL A 712 16.18 -43.23 -63.36
CA VAL A 712 16.96 -42.05 -63.79
C VAL A 712 18.20 -41.94 -62.90
N ASP A 713 19.38 -41.90 -63.52
CA ASP A 713 20.69 -41.70 -62.85
C ASP A 713 20.99 -42.59 -61.62
N GLY A 714 20.33 -43.74 -61.50
CA GLY A 714 20.52 -44.70 -60.40
C GLY A 714 19.45 -44.65 -59.31
N ASN A 715 18.42 -43.83 -59.49
CA ASN A 715 17.29 -43.65 -58.58
C ASN A 715 15.97 -44.00 -59.30
N VAL A 716 14.91 -44.27 -58.52
CA VAL A 716 13.54 -44.39 -59.04
C VAL A 716 12.87 -43.03 -59.03
N HIS A 717 12.23 -42.66 -60.13
CA HIS A 717 11.34 -41.48 -60.21
C HIS A 717 9.91 -41.96 -60.44
N LEU A 718 9.00 -41.74 -59.47
CA LEU A 718 7.56 -41.94 -59.60
C LEU A 718 6.89 -40.59 -59.89
N THR A 719 6.26 -40.42 -61.04
CA THR A 719 5.61 -39.15 -61.41
C THR A 719 4.11 -39.33 -61.67
N ALA A 720 3.27 -38.64 -60.90
CA ALA A 720 1.82 -38.63 -61.09
C ALA A 720 1.17 -37.34 -60.54
N GLN A 721 0.10 -36.87 -61.20
CA GLN A 721 -0.73 -35.72 -60.77
C GLN A 721 0.05 -34.46 -60.36
N GLY A 722 1.18 -34.17 -61.02
CA GLY A 722 2.00 -32.98 -60.74
C GLY A 722 3.03 -33.15 -59.62
N THR A 723 3.15 -34.34 -59.03
CA THR A 723 4.17 -34.71 -58.03
C THR A 723 5.19 -35.67 -58.66
N THR A 724 6.46 -35.56 -58.29
CA THR A 724 7.53 -36.52 -58.59
C THR A 724 8.21 -36.95 -57.30
N VAL A 725 8.17 -38.24 -56.98
CA VAL A 725 8.91 -38.81 -55.85
C VAL A 725 10.16 -39.50 -56.38
N ILE A 726 11.33 -39.05 -55.94
CA ILE A 726 12.64 -39.62 -56.20
C ILE A 726 13.00 -40.54 -55.02
N ILE A 727 13.33 -41.79 -55.30
CA ILE A 727 13.75 -42.76 -54.29
C ILE A 727 15.20 -43.12 -54.59
N GLU A 728 16.10 -42.67 -53.72
CA GLU A 728 17.54 -42.82 -53.93
C GLU A 728 17.99 -44.28 -53.82
N VAL A 729 19.01 -44.64 -54.61
CA VAL A 729 19.71 -45.95 -54.51
C VAL A 729 18.79 -47.17 -54.74
N GLN A 730 17.60 -46.97 -55.29
CA GLN A 730 16.67 -48.03 -55.71
C GLN A 730 16.48 -48.05 -57.22
N THR A 731 16.02 -49.18 -57.77
CA THR A 731 15.60 -49.31 -59.16
C THR A 731 14.17 -49.86 -59.28
N VAL A 732 13.51 -49.63 -60.43
CA VAL A 732 12.18 -50.20 -60.71
C VAL A 732 12.20 -51.74 -60.62
N SER A 733 13.35 -52.35 -60.91
CA SER A 733 13.54 -53.80 -60.74
C SER A 733 13.41 -54.22 -59.28
N ASP A 734 13.91 -53.43 -58.33
CA ASP A 734 13.86 -53.73 -56.91
C ASP A 734 12.41 -53.73 -56.41
N PHE A 735 11.64 -52.69 -56.77
CA PHE A 735 10.19 -52.60 -56.50
C PHE A 735 9.38 -53.74 -57.14
N SER A 736 9.75 -54.21 -58.33
CA SER A 736 9.06 -55.34 -58.98
C SER A 736 9.37 -56.71 -58.36
N SER A 737 10.47 -56.79 -57.59
CA SER A 737 10.98 -58.03 -57.00
C SER A 737 10.61 -58.22 -55.53
N ASN A 738 10.21 -57.13 -54.87
CA ASN A 738 9.72 -57.10 -53.50
C ASN A 738 8.22 -56.80 -53.49
N SER A 739 7.50 -57.32 -52.50
CA SER A 739 6.05 -57.12 -52.33
C SER A 739 5.75 -56.54 -50.97
N GLY A 740 4.66 -55.81 -50.82
CA GLY A 740 4.24 -55.24 -49.53
C GLY A 740 4.90 -53.91 -49.20
N TRP A 741 5.50 -53.23 -50.19
CA TRP A 741 5.96 -51.84 -50.09
C TRP A 741 4.85 -50.84 -50.41
N PHE A 742 3.76 -51.27 -51.05
CA PHE A 742 2.63 -50.40 -51.38
C PHE A 742 1.65 -50.40 -50.22
N ASP A 743 1.41 -49.22 -49.66
CA ASP A 743 0.39 -49.02 -48.64
C ASP A 743 -0.93 -48.57 -49.29
N ASP A 744 -1.97 -49.37 -49.09
CA ASP A 744 -3.33 -49.15 -49.60
C ASP A 744 -4.29 -48.64 -48.51
N THR A 745 -3.78 -48.28 -47.34
CA THR A 745 -4.57 -47.69 -46.28
C THR A 745 -4.99 -46.27 -46.67
N VAL A 746 -6.29 -46.00 -46.51
CA VAL A 746 -6.84 -44.64 -46.62
C VAL A 746 -6.82 -44.08 -45.21
N PHE A 747 -5.85 -43.22 -44.95
CA PHE A 747 -5.73 -42.46 -43.72
C PHE A 747 -6.76 -41.31 -43.67
#